data_AF-A0A926IC51-F1
#
_entry.id   AF-A0A926IC51-F1
#
_cell.length_a   1.000
_cell.length_b   1.000
_cell.length_c   1.000
_cell.angle_alpha   90.00
_cell.angle_beta   90.00
_cell.angle_gamma   90.00
#
_symmetry.space_group_name_H-M   'P 1'
#
loop_
_entity.id
_entity.type
_entity.pdbx_description
1 polymer ?
#
loop_
_entity_poly.entity_id
_entity_poly.type
_entity_poly.pdbx_seq_one_letter_code
_entity_poly.pdbx_strand_id
1 'polypeptide(L)'
;MKKKYVLTLVVILLVAGLGTGAFFLLRDYLPRSLQFEKDTVELETPAEIRAFTVSAYGENSLIPQENMTRSEAQKNIAAIVEHAATYGYNTIFVDAVAGGEAYYDSDLLPSSVHIDGKQDNRQKYDPLRLLIKEAHRNEIRVYAVIHPFDLGGITDTDSLYQKHPAKLHPEWLTTASGGALAFDPAHIEVQKYIGKLAAEIAEHYNVDGIHLSGVSYAAGMTSETAHQASSGALSLEDFERNAIIACLSSVRAAVSDAGISLGITAPGVNVHLSEEERGGALPAEDNGLDVTAVLEAGLVDYITPELFYDVGGADGDYQRIVQWWGETSQTYHIPVITLNAVSAAQRGDLFALADQIYLNRQQNFKGHILSTYADLASDTQGVDVYTASMYALPASEQPTQVNLSFAQTLAVTRPATDAFTTTYDRFYLMGTSDPSLPLTLNGENVEARGSGGTFGVLKELEVGENIFTFRQGDGVETVITITRQKKGEGEAATISAIKENSVFPTASYGAYAGEEITFSCIAPAGGEVSATFDGMHIPLEQAAVAEDGVPALYKGAATLRDDYPAGVTTRVSTVSYTLIYEGKTSTTSSLGEIYVVGEGGKLTMTAAEYIGTVFSEPDTNSDIIASLKQGSVDLVTDQTDTMCELSSGGWILKSTVDFVEGAASYQNNVSEVLLKEKEDGGQTYTIKGTHKPVFHSSLDDDAFTITLYHTVNVQEGLFENGKLFSDISQRVNDDESVTLRFTLKEGVKLWGYNVEYDLEGNTVLDFLTPPKLSDNPAKPLEGVVIALDAGHGGDDPGSLGPGGSNGATEKDINLAITYETQKQLEALGATVSLTRSDDSRLSFEERCMPPENMKVDFYISFHQNSVAEITDASDIHGTEIYYHYDTSAAFAQILHDTMTTALGRQARGAIQSTYRVTRMTFCPSVLVENGFMPNPAEYETLCDSFTIFRTANAVTLAIIDTIQAAN
;
A
#
# COMPACT_ATOMS: atom_id res chain seq x y z
N MET A 1 -9.59 -48.67 29.84
CA MET A 1 -10.22 -48.15 28.61
C MET A 1 -11.05 -49.19 27.83
N LYS A 2 -10.59 -50.45 27.66
CA LYS A 2 -11.33 -51.50 26.90
C LYS A 2 -12.78 -51.86 27.31
N LYS A 3 -13.26 -51.47 28.51
CA LYS A 3 -14.63 -51.77 28.98
C LYS A 3 -15.68 -50.69 28.64
N LYS A 4 -15.28 -49.47 28.29
CA LYS A 4 -16.21 -48.38 27.93
C LYS A 4 -16.68 -48.48 26.47
N TYR A 5 -15.78 -48.82 25.54
CA TYR A 5 -16.10 -48.92 24.10
C TYR A 5 -17.03 -50.09 23.73
N VAL A 6 -16.94 -51.22 24.44
CA VAL A 6 -17.82 -52.38 24.21
C VAL A 6 -19.28 -52.07 24.60
N LEU A 7 -19.50 -51.15 25.55
CA LEU A 7 -20.85 -50.73 25.94
C LEU A 7 -21.44 -49.72 24.94
N THR A 8 -20.61 -48.84 24.37
CA THR A 8 -21.00 -47.89 23.32
C THR A 8 -21.40 -48.59 22.02
N LEU A 9 -20.66 -49.64 21.62
CA LEU A 9 -21.00 -50.44 20.43
C LEU A 9 -22.36 -51.15 20.59
N VAL A 10 -22.69 -51.60 21.80
CA VAL A 10 -23.97 -52.28 22.10
C VAL A 10 -25.15 -51.29 22.11
N VAL A 11 -24.95 -50.05 22.55
CA VAL A 11 -25.98 -49.00 22.50
C VAL A 11 -26.22 -48.51 21.07
N ILE A 12 -25.16 -48.35 20.26
CA ILE A 12 -25.29 -47.97 18.84
C ILE A 12 -25.95 -49.09 18.01
N LEU A 13 -25.63 -50.37 18.28
CA LEU A 13 -26.27 -51.51 17.63
C LEU A 13 -27.73 -51.73 18.06
N LEU A 14 -28.13 -51.31 19.27
CA LEU A 14 -29.53 -51.34 19.71
C LEU A 14 -30.37 -50.19 19.11
N VAL A 15 -29.74 -49.09 18.70
CA VAL A 15 -30.39 -47.93 18.07
C VAL A 15 -30.59 -48.10 16.56
N ALA A 16 -29.80 -48.97 15.91
CA ALA A 16 -29.94 -49.28 14.48
C ALA A 16 -31.28 -49.95 14.08
N GLY A 17 -32.15 -50.31 15.04
CA GLY A 17 -33.46 -50.94 14.77
C GLY A 17 -34.69 -50.05 14.99
N LEU A 18 -34.54 -48.82 15.50
CA LEU A 18 -35.66 -47.92 15.80
C LEU A 18 -35.30 -46.51 15.35
N GLY A 19 -36.10 -45.93 14.45
CA GLY A 19 -35.85 -44.63 13.83
C GLY A 19 -35.55 -43.47 14.80
N THR A 20 -34.93 -42.44 14.24
CA THR A 20 -34.29 -41.25 14.87
C THR A 20 -35.13 -40.48 15.91
N GLY A 21 -36.44 -40.70 16.00
CA GLY A 21 -37.31 -40.05 16.99
C GLY A 21 -37.04 -40.41 18.46
N ALA A 22 -36.27 -41.46 18.76
CA ALA A 22 -35.98 -41.88 20.14
C ALA A 22 -34.70 -41.25 20.73
N PHE A 23 -33.84 -40.63 19.91
CA PHE A 23 -32.56 -40.07 20.39
C PHE A 23 -32.76 -38.82 21.28
N PHE A 24 -33.80 -38.05 21.01
CA PHE A 24 -34.10 -36.80 21.72
C PHE A 24 -34.72 -36.99 23.12
N LEU A 25 -35.31 -38.15 23.43
CA LEU A 25 -35.92 -38.42 24.75
C LEU A 25 -34.95 -39.02 25.78
N LEU A 26 -33.79 -39.54 25.35
CA LEU A 26 -32.81 -40.21 26.23
C LEU A 26 -31.70 -39.28 26.73
N ARG A 27 -31.48 -38.11 26.09
CA ARG A 27 -30.46 -37.14 26.50
C ARG A 27 -30.67 -36.61 27.92
N ASP A 28 -31.93 -36.50 28.35
CA ASP A 28 -32.30 -35.95 29.66
C ASP A 28 -32.24 -36.95 30.83
N TYR A 29 -31.98 -38.24 30.55
CA TYR A 29 -31.95 -39.32 31.55
C TYR A 29 -30.57 -39.96 31.77
N LEU A 30 -29.53 -39.53 31.05
CA LEU A 30 -28.16 -40.02 31.24
C LEU A 30 -27.49 -39.30 32.43
N PRO A 31 -26.86 -40.02 33.38
CA PRO A 31 -26.12 -39.41 34.48
C PRO A 31 -24.94 -38.61 33.95
N ARG A 32 -24.68 -37.42 34.53
CA ARG A 32 -23.60 -36.46 34.18
C ARG A 32 -22.22 -37.09 33.92
N SER A 33 -21.94 -38.26 34.50
CA SER A 33 -20.70 -39.02 34.29
C SER A 33 -20.51 -39.63 32.89
N LEU A 34 -21.47 -39.47 31.98
CA LEU A 34 -21.44 -39.92 30.57
C LEU A 34 -21.49 -38.77 29.55
N GLN A 35 -21.50 -37.52 30.01
CA GLN A 35 -21.25 -36.36 29.14
C GLN A 35 -19.75 -36.32 28.83
N PHE A 36 -19.38 -36.31 27.55
CA PHE A 36 -18.00 -36.12 27.13
C PHE A 36 -17.59 -34.71 27.56
N GLU A 37 -16.72 -34.59 28.56
CA GLU A 37 -15.90 -33.39 28.69
C GLU A 37 -15.01 -33.36 27.45
N LYS A 38 -15.11 -32.25 26.71
CA LYS A 38 -14.21 -31.90 25.61
C LYS A 38 -12.85 -31.69 26.30
N ASP A 39 -12.06 -32.74 26.46
CA ASP A 39 -10.64 -32.60 26.76
C ASP A 39 -10.06 -31.94 25.51
N THR A 40 -10.08 -30.61 25.49
CA THR A 40 -9.35 -29.80 24.54
C THR A 40 -7.89 -30.13 24.78
N VAL A 41 -7.33 -31.01 23.96
CA VAL A 41 -5.91 -30.96 23.68
C VAL A 41 -5.69 -29.53 23.17
N GLU A 42 -5.07 -28.69 23.98
CA GLU A 42 -4.40 -27.49 23.48
C GLU A 42 -3.33 -27.98 22.51
N LEU A 43 -3.75 -28.24 21.26
CA LEU A 43 -2.85 -28.18 20.14
C LEU A 43 -2.31 -26.76 20.19
N GLU A 44 -0.98 -26.61 20.32
CA GLU A 44 -0.31 -25.34 20.06
C GLU A 44 -0.98 -24.73 18.83
N THR A 45 -1.43 -23.47 18.93
CA THR A 45 -2.07 -22.77 17.82
C THR A 45 -1.25 -23.04 16.56
N PRO A 46 -1.78 -23.77 15.57
CA PRO A 46 -0.98 -24.12 14.41
C PRO A 46 -0.47 -22.83 13.78
N ALA A 47 0.82 -22.80 13.46
CA ALA A 47 1.33 -21.79 12.55
C ALA A 47 0.44 -21.78 11.29
N GLU A 48 0.14 -20.59 10.78
CA GLU A 48 -0.67 -20.38 9.57
C GLU A 48 -0.31 -21.41 8.48
N ILE A 49 -1.29 -22.15 7.99
CA ILE A 49 -1.13 -23.11 6.89
C ILE A 49 -1.01 -22.33 5.59
N ARG A 50 0.12 -22.53 4.90
CA ARG A 50 0.45 -21.90 3.61
C ARG A 50 0.67 -23.03 2.63
N ALA A 51 -0.33 -23.33 1.82
CA ALA A 51 -0.34 -24.56 1.07
C ALA A 51 -0.72 -24.38 -0.39
N PHE A 52 -0.44 -25.42 -1.18
CA PHE A 52 -1.04 -25.64 -2.48
C PHE A 52 -1.45 -27.11 -2.63
N THR A 53 -2.37 -27.37 -3.54
CA THR A 53 -2.74 -28.74 -3.93
C THR A 53 -1.82 -29.26 -5.04
N VAL A 54 -1.53 -30.56 -4.99
CA VAL A 54 -0.77 -31.29 -6.01
C VAL A 54 -1.63 -32.45 -6.48
N SER A 55 -2.09 -32.36 -7.72
CA SER A 55 -2.82 -33.45 -8.37
C SER A 55 -1.92 -34.68 -8.53
N ALA A 56 -2.53 -35.86 -8.55
CA ALA A 56 -1.79 -37.10 -8.67
C ALA A 56 -1.13 -37.29 -10.05
N TYR A 57 -1.80 -36.83 -11.12
CA TYR A 57 -1.39 -36.95 -12.52
C TYR A 57 -1.82 -35.72 -13.34
N GLY A 58 -1.29 -35.57 -14.55
CA GLY A 58 -1.50 -34.40 -15.42
C GLY A 58 -0.26 -33.50 -15.52
N GLU A 59 -0.27 -32.45 -16.33
CA GLU A 59 0.87 -31.52 -16.41
C GLU A 59 1.16 -30.90 -15.04
N ASN A 60 2.45 -30.74 -14.69
CA ASN A 60 2.88 -30.18 -13.41
C ASN A 60 2.19 -30.81 -12.18
N SER A 61 2.16 -32.14 -12.12
CA SER A 61 1.53 -32.93 -11.04
C SER A 61 2.56 -33.78 -10.30
N LEU A 62 2.12 -34.63 -9.37
CA LEU A 62 2.99 -35.62 -8.72
C LEU A 62 3.62 -36.58 -9.76
N ILE A 63 2.86 -36.97 -10.78
CA ILE A 63 3.27 -37.86 -11.87
C ILE A 63 2.91 -37.21 -13.23
N PRO A 64 3.78 -36.32 -13.75
CA PRO A 64 3.46 -35.55 -14.95
C PRO A 64 3.52 -36.35 -16.25
N GLN A 65 4.15 -37.53 -16.24
CA GLN A 65 4.28 -38.40 -17.40
C GLN A 65 4.08 -39.84 -16.98
N GLU A 66 3.38 -40.62 -17.81
CA GLU A 66 3.15 -42.03 -17.54
C GLU A 66 4.46 -42.83 -17.53
N ASN A 67 4.55 -43.83 -16.65
CA ASN A 67 5.66 -44.78 -16.59
C ASN A 67 7.05 -44.14 -16.38
N MET A 68 7.09 -42.99 -15.68
CA MET A 68 8.34 -42.38 -15.22
C MET A 68 9.20 -43.38 -14.43
N THR A 69 10.51 -43.25 -14.52
CA THR A 69 11.43 -43.96 -13.63
C THR A 69 11.39 -43.34 -12.23
N ARG A 70 11.77 -44.12 -11.21
CA ARG A 70 11.93 -43.61 -9.84
C ARG A 70 12.82 -42.37 -9.77
N SER A 71 13.85 -42.28 -10.62
CA SER A 71 14.76 -41.13 -10.65
C SER A 71 14.10 -39.87 -11.23
N GLU A 72 13.30 -40.01 -12.29
CA GLU A 72 12.55 -38.90 -12.87
C GLU A 72 11.49 -38.40 -11.90
N ALA A 73 10.76 -39.32 -11.24
CA ALA A 73 9.77 -38.98 -10.22
C ALA A 73 10.41 -38.26 -9.02
N GLN A 74 11.57 -38.74 -8.55
CA GLN A 74 12.30 -38.08 -7.47
C GLN A 74 12.77 -36.66 -7.86
N LYS A 75 13.15 -36.43 -9.12
CA LYS A 75 13.52 -35.10 -9.61
C LYS A 75 12.31 -34.17 -9.66
N ASN A 76 11.17 -34.66 -10.14
CA ASN A 76 9.92 -33.90 -10.17
C ASN A 76 9.45 -33.51 -8.76
N ILE A 77 9.42 -34.48 -7.84
CA ILE A 77 9.07 -34.26 -6.43
C ILE A 77 10.01 -33.24 -5.77
N ALA A 78 11.31 -33.30 -6.06
CA ALA A 78 12.26 -32.32 -5.55
C ALA A 78 11.94 -30.90 -6.04
N ALA A 79 11.53 -30.74 -7.31
CA ALA A 79 11.13 -29.44 -7.84
C ALA A 79 9.85 -28.89 -7.17
N ILE A 80 8.86 -29.74 -6.88
CA ILE A 80 7.65 -29.36 -6.13
C ILE A 80 8.01 -28.85 -4.72
N VAL A 81 8.89 -29.58 -4.02
CA VAL A 81 9.32 -29.22 -2.66
C VAL A 81 10.21 -27.97 -2.65
N GLU A 82 11.08 -27.82 -3.65
CA GLU A 82 11.92 -26.62 -3.83
C GLU A 82 11.05 -25.39 -4.12
N HIS A 83 9.99 -25.52 -4.92
CA HIS A 83 9.00 -24.47 -5.13
C HIS A 83 8.35 -24.04 -3.81
N ALA A 84 7.86 -25.02 -3.04
CA ALA A 84 7.25 -24.75 -1.74
C ALA A 84 8.22 -24.01 -0.80
N ALA A 85 9.46 -24.50 -0.69
CA ALA A 85 10.47 -23.90 0.18
C ALA A 85 10.87 -22.47 -0.28
N THR A 86 10.98 -22.25 -1.59
CA THR A 86 11.38 -20.95 -2.18
C THR A 86 10.37 -19.87 -1.84
N TYR A 87 9.08 -20.16 -2.00
CA TYR A 87 8.00 -19.17 -1.84
C TYR A 87 7.30 -19.22 -0.48
N GLY A 88 7.87 -19.93 0.50
CA GLY A 88 7.41 -19.91 1.89
C GLY A 88 6.14 -20.74 2.17
N TYR A 89 5.77 -21.65 1.27
CA TYR A 89 4.74 -22.65 1.55
C TYR A 89 5.28 -23.68 2.55
N ASN A 90 4.44 -24.03 3.53
CA ASN A 90 4.83 -24.92 4.63
C ASN A 90 4.02 -26.23 4.64
N THR A 91 3.10 -26.41 3.69
CA THR A 91 2.22 -27.58 3.61
C THR A 91 1.90 -27.93 2.15
N ILE A 92 1.86 -29.22 1.82
CA ILE A 92 1.43 -29.72 0.51
C ILE A 92 0.22 -30.65 0.72
N PHE A 93 -0.87 -30.37 0.01
CA PHE A 93 -2.03 -31.28 -0.08
C PHE A 93 -1.88 -32.09 -1.36
N VAL A 94 -1.65 -33.39 -1.24
CA VAL A 94 -1.35 -34.25 -2.40
C VAL A 94 -2.40 -35.34 -2.56
N ASP A 95 -2.87 -35.54 -3.79
CA ASP A 95 -3.75 -36.67 -4.11
C ASP A 95 -3.03 -38.00 -3.88
N ALA A 96 -3.40 -38.70 -2.80
CA ALA A 96 -2.93 -40.05 -2.49
C ALA A 96 -3.88 -41.12 -3.05
N VAL A 97 -5.18 -40.81 -3.10
CA VAL A 97 -6.22 -41.64 -3.74
C VAL A 97 -7.05 -40.76 -4.67
N ALA A 98 -6.99 -41.04 -5.96
CA ALA A 98 -7.76 -40.34 -7.00
C ALA A 98 -8.15 -41.35 -8.09
N GLY A 99 -9.33 -41.17 -8.71
CA GLY A 99 -9.78 -42.03 -9.80
C GLY A 99 -9.94 -43.51 -9.44
N GLY A 100 -10.14 -43.84 -8.16
CA GLY A 100 -10.18 -45.24 -7.69
C GLY A 100 -8.82 -45.94 -7.70
N GLU A 101 -7.71 -45.21 -7.74
CA GLU A 101 -6.34 -45.76 -7.75
C GLU A 101 -5.51 -45.22 -6.57
N ALA A 102 -4.46 -45.96 -6.18
CA ALA A 102 -3.52 -45.50 -5.16
C ALA A 102 -2.21 -44.97 -5.76
N TYR A 103 -1.78 -43.81 -5.26
CA TYR A 103 -0.49 -43.17 -5.54
C TYR A 103 0.52 -43.41 -4.38
N TYR A 104 0.34 -44.53 -3.71
CA TYR A 104 1.17 -45.06 -2.62
C TYR A 104 1.03 -46.58 -2.60
N ASP A 105 1.94 -47.29 -1.92
CA ASP A 105 1.88 -48.75 -1.81
C ASP A 105 0.68 -49.15 -0.92
N SER A 106 -0.33 -49.78 -1.53
CA SER A 106 -1.63 -50.09 -0.92
C SER A 106 -1.98 -51.58 -1.07
N ASP A 107 -2.55 -52.16 -0.01
CA ASP A 107 -3.14 -53.50 -0.02
C ASP A 107 -4.63 -53.46 -0.43
N LEU A 108 -5.25 -52.27 -0.42
CA LEU A 108 -6.68 -52.05 -0.65
C LEU A 108 -7.01 -51.63 -2.08
N LEU A 109 -6.13 -50.84 -2.72
CA LEU A 109 -6.29 -50.29 -4.06
C LEU A 109 -5.16 -50.77 -5.00
N PRO A 110 -5.44 -50.92 -6.31
CA PRO A 110 -4.38 -51.14 -7.27
C PRO A 110 -3.47 -49.91 -7.41
N SER A 111 -2.24 -50.15 -7.82
CA SER A 111 -1.33 -49.12 -8.31
C SER A 111 -1.94 -48.39 -9.51
N SER A 112 -1.74 -47.08 -9.56
CA SER A 112 -2.18 -46.27 -10.70
C SER A 112 -1.52 -46.68 -12.01
N VAL A 113 -2.32 -46.67 -13.09
CA VAL A 113 -1.82 -46.82 -14.47
C VAL A 113 -0.75 -45.80 -14.82
N HIS A 114 -0.79 -44.60 -14.22
CA HIS A 114 0.18 -43.54 -14.48
C HIS A 114 1.59 -43.86 -13.95
N ILE A 115 1.71 -44.69 -12.90
CA ILE A 115 3.01 -45.12 -12.35
C ILE A 115 3.62 -46.24 -13.19
N ASP A 116 2.84 -47.28 -13.48
CA ASP A 116 3.34 -48.56 -13.99
C ASP A 116 2.97 -48.85 -15.45
N GLY A 117 2.19 -47.98 -16.09
CA GLY A 117 1.59 -48.19 -17.41
C GLY A 117 0.45 -49.22 -17.41
N LYS A 118 0.06 -49.73 -16.24
CA LYS A 118 -1.03 -50.71 -16.03
C LYS A 118 -1.45 -50.71 -14.56
N GLN A 119 -2.71 -51.07 -14.29
CA GLN A 119 -3.15 -51.37 -12.92
C GLN A 119 -2.70 -52.77 -12.50
N ASP A 120 -1.93 -52.86 -11.42
CA ASP A 120 -1.68 -54.11 -10.70
C ASP A 120 -1.37 -53.84 -9.21
N ASN A 121 -0.87 -54.85 -8.49
CA ASN A 121 -0.54 -54.75 -7.06
C ASN A 121 0.97 -54.57 -6.80
N ARG A 122 1.71 -54.02 -7.75
CA ARG A 122 3.15 -53.78 -7.62
C ARG A 122 3.53 -52.42 -8.21
N GLN A 123 3.79 -51.48 -7.32
CA GLN A 123 4.37 -50.19 -7.70
C GLN A 123 5.85 -50.29 -8.07
N LYS A 124 6.24 -49.69 -9.20
CA LYS A 124 7.65 -49.46 -9.59
C LYS A 124 8.39 -48.60 -8.57
N TYR A 125 7.68 -47.67 -7.94
CA TYR A 125 8.11 -46.87 -6.80
C TYR A 125 6.89 -46.24 -6.12
N ASP A 126 7.07 -45.78 -4.88
CA ASP A 126 6.04 -45.19 -4.03
C ASP A 126 6.21 -43.66 -4.01
N PRO A 127 5.39 -42.89 -4.77
CA PRO A 127 5.55 -41.45 -4.89
C PRO A 127 5.19 -40.70 -3.60
N LEU A 128 4.16 -41.12 -2.87
CA LEU A 128 3.79 -40.50 -1.59
C LEU A 128 4.95 -40.58 -0.58
N ARG A 129 5.62 -41.73 -0.45
CA ARG A 129 6.78 -41.87 0.44
C ARG A 129 7.98 -41.03 -0.02
N LEU A 130 8.18 -40.86 -1.32
CA LEU A 130 9.22 -39.98 -1.85
C LEU A 130 8.93 -38.52 -1.49
N LEU A 131 7.69 -38.07 -1.68
CA LEU A 131 7.26 -36.71 -1.34
C LEU A 131 7.38 -36.43 0.16
N ILE A 132 6.81 -37.27 1.03
CA ILE A 132 6.90 -37.10 2.49
C ILE A 132 8.36 -36.96 2.93
N LYS A 133 9.23 -37.84 2.43
CA LYS A 133 10.65 -37.81 2.77
C LYS A 133 11.33 -36.51 2.34
N GLU A 134 11.02 -36.00 1.16
CA GLU A 134 11.65 -34.79 0.64
C GLU A 134 11.07 -33.51 1.27
N ALA A 135 9.76 -33.45 1.45
CA ALA A 135 9.05 -32.36 2.11
C ALA A 135 9.49 -32.20 3.57
N HIS A 136 9.51 -33.29 4.35
CA HIS A 136 9.92 -33.26 5.77
C HIS A 136 11.38 -32.84 5.97
N ARG A 137 12.27 -33.07 4.99
CA ARG A 137 13.65 -32.57 5.03
C ARG A 137 13.75 -31.05 4.91
N ASN A 138 12.73 -30.43 4.33
CA ASN A 138 12.61 -28.99 4.15
C ASN A 138 11.55 -28.40 5.09
N GLU A 139 11.18 -29.12 6.16
CA GLU A 139 10.18 -28.69 7.17
C GLU A 139 8.78 -28.40 6.59
N ILE A 140 8.44 -29.03 5.46
CA ILE A 140 7.14 -28.91 4.79
C ILE A 140 6.23 -30.08 5.15
N ARG A 141 5.04 -29.80 5.66
CA ARG A 141 4.01 -30.79 6.03
C ARG A 141 3.35 -31.40 4.79
N VAL A 142 2.89 -32.64 4.89
CA VAL A 142 2.19 -33.37 3.80
C VAL A 142 0.85 -33.89 4.29
N TYR A 143 -0.22 -33.44 3.62
CA TYR A 143 -1.58 -33.88 3.84
C TYR A 143 -2.00 -34.77 2.67
N ALA A 144 -2.34 -36.03 2.96
CA ALA A 144 -2.79 -36.98 1.94
C ALA A 144 -4.28 -36.78 1.65
N VAL A 145 -4.57 -36.43 0.41
CA VAL A 145 -5.93 -36.19 -0.11
C VAL A 145 -6.52 -37.51 -0.62
N ILE A 146 -7.74 -37.80 -0.19
CA ILE A 146 -8.54 -38.95 -0.65
C ILE A 146 -9.80 -38.39 -1.31
N HIS A 147 -10.04 -38.78 -2.57
CA HIS A 147 -11.31 -38.57 -3.27
C HIS A 147 -12.18 -39.82 -3.12
N PRO A 148 -13.11 -39.87 -2.14
CA PRO A 148 -13.63 -41.13 -1.62
C PRO A 148 -14.58 -41.85 -2.58
N PHE A 149 -15.32 -41.11 -3.40
CA PHE A 149 -16.36 -41.68 -4.27
C PHE A 149 -15.98 -41.74 -5.75
N ASP A 150 -14.86 -41.10 -6.12
CA ASP A 150 -14.41 -40.97 -7.50
C ASP A 150 -13.76 -42.24 -8.05
N LEU A 151 -14.06 -42.56 -9.31
CA LEU A 151 -13.52 -43.67 -10.09
C LEU A 151 -12.94 -43.21 -11.45
N GLY A 152 -12.67 -41.92 -11.63
CA GLY A 152 -11.92 -41.41 -12.78
C GLY A 152 -12.73 -41.41 -14.07
N GLY A 153 -14.06 -41.33 -13.98
CA GLY A 153 -14.95 -41.23 -15.14
C GLY A 153 -15.17 -42.53 -15.92
N ILE A 154 -14.77 -43.68 -15.37
CA ILE A 154 -15.05 -44.99 -16.00
C ILE A 154 -16.56 -45.24 -16.11
N THR A 155 -16.99 -45.93 -17.17
CA THR A 155 -18.40 -46.29 -17.40
C THR A 155 -18.69 -47.78 -17.22
N ASP A 156 -17.64 -48.60 -17.10
CA ASP A 156 -17.71 -50.04 -16.83
C ASP A 156 -16.52 -50.50 -15.97
N THR A 157 -16.59 -51.72 -15.45
CA THR A 157 -15.52 -52.31 -14.62
C THR A 157 -14.74 -53.42 -15.33
N ASP A 158 -15.01 -53.66 -16.61
CA ASP A 158 -14.44 -54.79 -17.36
C ASP A 158 -12.94 -54.62 -17.58
N SER A 159 -12.50 -53.37 -17.76
CA SER A 159 -11.10 -52.98 -17.95
C SER A 159 -10.29 -52.88 -16.66
N LEU A 160 -10.94 -52.79 -15.49
CA LEU A 160 -10.27 -52.64 -14.20
C LEU A 160 -9.48 -53.90 -13.79
N TYR A 161 -8.45 -53.70 -12.97
CA TYR A 161 -7.71 -54.78 -12.33
C TYR A 161 -8.64 -55.78 -11.63
N GLN A 162 -8.31 -57.07 -11.68
CA GLN A 162 -9.21 -58.15 -11.21
C GLN A 162 -9.57 -58.05 -9.72
N LYS A 163 -8.74 -57.37 -8.92
CA LYS A 163 -8.99 -57.14 -7.48
C LYS A 163 -9.43 -55.71 -7.16
N HIS A 164 -9.70 -54.90 -8.18
CA HIS A 164 -10.19 -53.54 -7.96
C HIS A 164 -11.53 -53.60 -7.19
N PRO A 165 -11.74 -52.81 -6.12
CA PRO A 165 -12.95 -52.87 -5.32
C PRO A 165 -14.24 -52.71 -6.12
N ALA A 166 -14.30 -51.72 -7.03
CA ALA A 166 -15.42 -51.54 -7.96
C ALA A 166 -15.76 -52.79 -8.81
N LYS A 167 -14.76 -53.60 -9.17
CA LYS A 167 -14.97 -54.84 -9.95
C LYS A 167 -15.38 -56.03 -9.09
N LEU A 168 -14.83 -56.12 -7.88
CA LEU A 168 -15.18 -57.16 -6.91
C LEU A 168 -16.57 -56.96 -6.32
N HIS A 169 -16.98 -55.70 -6.19
CA HIS A 169 -18.19 -55.27 -5.53
C HIS A 169 -19.02 -54.35 -6.44
N PRO A 170 -19.61 -54.88 -7.53
CA PRO A 170 -20.49 -54.08 -8.38
C PRO A 170 -21.71 -53.54 -7.62
N GLU A 171 -22.09 -54.15 -6.49
CA GLU A 171 -23.14 -53.67 -5.60
C GLU A 171 -22.78 -52.41 -4.81
N TRP A 172 -21.51 -51.99 -4.82
CA TRP A 172 -21.05 -50.74 -4.19
C TRP A 172 -21.19 -49.52 -5.10
N LEU A 173 -21.59 -49.72 -6.36
CA LEU A 173 -21.52 -48.67 -7.38
C LEU A 173 -22.87 -48.02 -7.61
N THR A 174 -22.82 -46.71 -7.88
CA THR A 174 -23.91 -45.94 -8.47
C THR A 174 -23.42 -45.22 -9.72
N THR A 175 -24.33 -44.55 -10.43
CA THR A 175 -24.05 -43.81 -11.66
C THR A 175 -24.21 -42.31 -11.43
N ALA A 176 -23.26 -41.52 -11.92
CA ALA A 176 -23.35 -40.07 -12.03
C ALA A 176 -23.76 -39.65 -13.45
N SER A 177 -23.86 -38.33 -13.70
CA SER A 177 -24.14 -37.77 -15.01
C SER A 177 -23.19 -38.30 -16.09
N GLY A 178 -23.72 -38.50 -17.30
CA GLY A 178 -22.94 -39.06 -18.41
C GLY A 178 -22.67 -40.56 -18.32
N GLY A 179 -23.18 -41.25 -17.29
CA GLY A 179 -23.04 -42.70 -17.11
C GLY A 179 -21.73 -43.12 -16.44
N ALA A 180 -20.98 -42.18 -15.87
CA ALA A 180 -19.80 -42.47 -15.07
C ALA A 180 -20.17 -43.25 -13.80
N LEU A 181 -19.36 -44.24 -13.43
CA LEU A 181 -19.51 -45.00 -12.20
C LEU A 181 -18.84 -44.27 -11.03
N ALA A 182 -19.41 -44.39 -9.84
CA ALA A 182 -18.88 -43.88 -8.59
C ALA A 182 -19.20 -44.85 -7.45
N PHE A 183 -18.45 -44.82 -6.34
CA PHE A 183 -18.83 -45.57 -5.14
C PHE A 183 -20.04 -44.90 -4.47
N ASP A 184 -21.07 -45.68 -4.17
CA ASP A 184 -22.31 -45.20 -3.53
C ASP A 184 -22.05 -44.85 -2.04
N PRO A 185 -22.17 -43.57 -1.62
CA PRO A 185 -21.94 -43.13 -0.25
C PRO A 185 -22.90 -43.79 0.75
N ALA A 186 -24.10 -44.18 0.30
CA ALA A 186 -25.10 -44.85 1.13
C ALA A 186 -24.78 -46.32 1.40
N HIS A 187 -23.83 -46.90 0.67
CA HIS A 187 -23.44 -48.28 0.89
C HIS A 187 -22.52 -48.40 2.12
N ILE A 188 -22.98 -49.11 3.16
CA ILE A 188 -22.26 -49.22 4.44
C ILE A 188 -20.84 -49.78 4.32
N GLU A 189 -20.59 -50.68 3.37
CA GLU A 189 -19.24 -51.22 3.14
C GLU A 189 -18.34 -50.22 2.40
N VAL A 190 -18.89 -49.30 1.60
CA VAL A 190 -18.13 -48.18 1.02
C VAL A 190 -17.67 -47.26 2.14
N GLN A 191 -18.56 -46.85 3.04
CA GLN A 191 -18.23 -46.00 4.20
C GLN A 191 -17.06 -46.58 5.03
N LYS A 192 -17.13 -47.88 5.34
CA LYS A 192 -16.05 -48.59 6.05
C LYS A 192 -14.77 -48.68 5.22
N TYR A 193 -14.90 -48.90 3.92
CA TYR A 193 -13.78 -48.99 3.00
C TYR A 193 -13.01 -47.68 2.93
N ILE A 194 -13.68 -46.52 2.85
CA ILE A 194 -13.01 -45.21 2.90
C ILE A 194 -12.30 -45.00 4.24
N GLY A 195 -12.91 -45.40 5.36
CA GLY A 195 -12.23 -45.38 6.67
C GLY A 195 -10.97 -46.25 6.69
N LYS A 196 -10.98 -47.42 6.03
CA LYS A 196 -9.79 -48.29 5.92
C LYS A 196 -8.69 -47.68 5.06
N LEU A 197 -9.03 -46.97 3.97
CA LEU A 197 -8.03 -46.26 3.16
C LEU A 197 -7.32 -45.18 3.99
N ALA A 198 -8.09 -44.39 4.73
CA ALA A 198 -7.53 -43.37 5.62
C ALA A 198 -6.62 -43.99 6.70
N ALA A 199 -7.05 -45.10 7.32
CA ALA A 199 -6.24 -45.83 8.29
C ALA A 199 -4.96 -46.41 7.67
N GLU A 200 -5.03 -47.01 6.47
CA GLU A 200 -3.86 -47.57 5.79
C GLU A 200 -2.78 -46.50 5.56
N ILE A 201 -3.18 -45.31 5.09
CA ILE A 201 -2.26 -44.18 4.90
C ILE A 201 -1.70 -43.73 6.26
N ALA A 202 -2.55 -43.52 7.26
CA ALA A 202 -2.15 -43.06 8.58
C ALA A 202 -1.22 -44.03 9.33
N GLU A 203 -1.40 -45.34 9.14
CA GLU A 203 -0.58 -46.38 9.79
C GLU A 203 0.77 -46.60 9.11
N HIS A 204 0.82 -46.44 7.78
CA HIS A 204 2.01 -46.80 6.98
C HIS A 204 2.88 -45.61 6.58
N TYR A 205 2.35 -44.39 6.67
CA TYR A 205 3.01 -43.17 6.21
C TYR A 205 2.99 -42.10 7.31
N ASN A 206 4.11 -41.39 7.46
CA ASN A 206 4.23 -40.26 8.37
C ASN A 206 3.62 -39.01 7.72
N VAL A 207 2.32 -39.02 7.45
CA VAL A 207 1.58 -37.85 6.96
C VAL A 207 1.21 -36.95 8.13
N ASP A 208 1.10 -35.65 7.89
CA ASP A 208 0.70 -34.66 8.90
C ASP A 208 -0.82 -34.56 9.01
N GLY A 209 -1.54 -34.97 7.97
CA GLY A 209 -3.00 -35.04 7.98
C GLY A 209 -3.60 -35.87 6.85
N ILE A 210 -4.87 -36.22 7.04
CA ILE A 210 -5.76 -36.75 6.00
C ILE A 210 -6.73 -35.62 5.62
N HIS A 211 -6.94 -35.47 4.32
CA HIS A 211 -7.93 -34.55 3.78
C HIS A 211 -8.88 -35.30 2.86
N LEU A 212 -10.19 -35.14 3.03
CA LEU A 212 -11.15 -35.71 2.10
C LEU A 212 -11.67 -34.61 1.17
N SER A 213 -11.40 -34.76 -0.12
CA SER A 213 -11.94 -33.88 -1.15
C SER A 213 -13.10 -34.58 -1.86
N GLY A 214 -14.12 -33.84 -2.30
CA GLY A 214 -15.27 -34.43 -3.00
C GLY A 214 -16.14 -35.33 -2.12
N VAL A 215 -16.33 -34.99 -0.84
CA VAL A 215 -17.22 -35.71 0.09
C VAL A 215 -18.68 -35.31 -0.14
N SER A 216 -19.16 -35.50 -1.35
CA SER A 216 -20.47 -35.07 -1.82
C SER A 216 -21.02 -36.02 -2.87
N TYR A 217 -22.32 -35.91 -3.19
CA TYR A 217 -22.89 -36.58 -4.35
C TYR A 217 -22.50 -35.82 -5.61
N ALA A 218 -21.83 -36.48 -6.55
CA ALA A 218 -21.49 -35.88 -7.84
C ALA A 218 -22.78 -35.54 -8.63
N ALA A 219 -22.68 -34.63 -9.60
CA ALA A 219 -23.85 -34.23 -10.39
C ALA A 219 -24.56 -35.44 -11.03
N GLY A 220 -25.86 -35.61 -10.75
CA GLY A 220 -26.68 -36.73 -11.26
C GLY A 220 -26.45 -38.08 -10.57
N MET A 221 -25.60 -38.11 -9.54
CA MET A 221 -25.42 -39.27 -8.66
C MET A 221 -26.58 -39.38 -7.68
N THR A 222 -27.14 -40.58 -7.51
CA THR A 222 -28.18 -40.82 -6.50
C THR A 222 -27.99 -42.16 -5.81
N SER A 223 -28.51 -42.30 -4.59
CA SER A 223 -28.59 -43.55 -3.84
C SER A 223 -30.01 -44.12 -3.85
N GLU A 224 -30.80 -43.86 -4.89
CA GLU A 224 -32.23 -44.23 -4.93
C GLU A 224 -32.46 -45.73 -4.70
N THR A 225 -31.59 -46.58 -5.23
CA THR A 225 -31.66 -48.04 -5.01
C THR A 225 -31.43 -48.41 -3.54
N ALA A 226 -30.45 -47.80 -2.89
CA ALA A 226 -30.17 -48.01 -1.46
C ALA A 226 -31.28 -47.42 -0.57
N HIS A 227 -31.87 -46.30 -0.97
CA HIS A 227 -33.01 -45.67 -0.30
C HIS A 227 -34.27 -46.53 -0.34
N GLN A 228 -34.59 -47.11 -1.50
CA GLN A 228 -35.71 -48.06 -1.64
C GLN A 228 -35.49 -49.31 -0.76
N ALA A 229 -34.25 -49.77 -0.66
CA ALA A 229 -33.90 -50.90 0.20
C ALA A 229 -33.98 -50.57 1.71
N SER A 230 -33.86 -49.30 2.11
CA SER A 230 -33.93 -48.84 3.50
C SER A 230 -35.36 -48.59 4.01
N SER A 231 -36.38 -49.01 3.26
CA SER A 231 -37.82 -48.80 3.50
C SER A 231 -38.34 -47.36 3.35
N GLY A 232 -37.50 -46.43 2.90
CA GLY A 232 -37.90 -45.05 2.60
C GLY A 232 -38.38 -44.25 3.82
N ALA A 233 -37.85 -44.56 5.01
CA ALA A 233 -38.26 -43.89 6.27
C ALA A 233 -37.84 -42.41 6.34
N LEU A 234 -36.81 -42.03 5.58
CA LEU A 234 -36.34 -40.66 5.37
C LEU A 234 -36.66 -40.22 3.94
N SER A 235 -36.66 -38.91 3.68
CA SER A 235 -36.58 -38.43 2.30
C SER A 235 -35.28 -38.93 1.64
N LEU A 236 -35.23 -39.00 0.30
CA LEU A 236 -33.99 -39.41 -0.40
C LEU A 236 -32.83 -38.47 -0.02
N GLU A 237 -33.12 -37.18 0.01
CA GLU A 237 -32.20 -36.09 0.36
C GLU A 237 -31.63 -36.25 1.79
N ASP A 238 -32.48 -36.47 2.81
CA ASP A 238 -32.02 -36.71 4.18
C ASP A 238 -31.27 -38.04 4.32
N PHE A 239 -31.62 -39.04 3.52
CA PHE A 239 -30.93 -40.33 3.51
C PHE A 239 -29.51 -40.19 2.93
N GLU A 240 -29.35 -39.48 1.83
CA GLU A 240 -28.06 -39.18 1.19
C GLU A 240 -27.17 -38.31 2.08
N ARG A 241 -27.73 -37.27 2.75
CA ARG A 241 -27.00 -36.48 3.77
C ARG A 241 -26.48 -37.35 4.91
N ASN A 242 -27.33 -38.22 5.46
CA ASN A 242 -26.94 -39.13 6.55
C ASN A 242 -25.87 -40.14 6.10
N ALA A 243 -25.86 -40.54 4.83
CA ALA A 243 -24.84 -41.43 4.28
C ALA A 243 -23.45 -40.77 4.29
N ILE A 244 -23.36 -39.50 3.91
CA ILE A 244 -22.12 -38.71 3.98
C ILE A 244 -21.63 -38.58 5.42
N ILE A 245 -22.50 -38.23 6.37
CA ILE A 245 -22.17 -38.15 7.80
C ILE A 245 -21.67 -39.49 8.34
N ALA A 246 -22.29 -40.61 7.94
CA ALA A 246 -21.84 -41.94 8.34
C ALA A 246 -20.46 -42.30 7.76
N CYS A 247 -20.18 -41.92 6.51
CA CYS A 247 -18.86 -42.06 5.90
C CYS A 247 -17.79 -41.29 6.69
N LEU A 248 -18.03 -40.00 6.95
CA LEU A 248 -17.13 -39.15 7.74
C LEU A 248 -16.92 -39.68 9.15
N SER A 249 -17.97 -40.18 9.80
CA SER A 249 -17.88 -40.85 11.10
C SER A 249 -16.99 -42.08 11.06
N SER A 250 -17.07 -42.88 9.98
CA SER A 250 -16.23 -44.05 9.78
C SER A 250 -14.76 -43.66 9.61
N VAL A 251 -14.47 -42.60 8.83
CA VAL A 251 -13.10 -42.08 8.66
C VAL A 251 -12.56 -41.54 9.98
N ARG A 252 -13.32 -40.69 10.68
CA ARG A 252 -12.92 -40.12 11.98
C ARG A 252 -12.60 -41.21 12.99
N ALA A 253 -13.42 -42.25 13.07
CA ALA A 253 -13.17 -43.38 13.97
C ALA A 253 -11.93 -44.20 13.57
N ALA A 254 -11.58 -44.24 12.29
CA ALA A 254 -10.43 -44.99 11.79
C ALA A 254 -9.10 -44.28 12.06
N VAL A 255 -9.09 -42.95 12.12
CA VAL A 255 -7.86 -42.14 12.31
C VAL A 255 -7.74 -41.46 13.67
N SER A 256 -8.70 -41.65 14.59
CA SER A 256 -8.75 -40.93 15.87
C SER A 256 -7.51 -41.11 16.75
N ASP A 257 -6.85 -42.27 16.65
CA ASP A 257 -5.69 -42.62 17.46
C ASP A 257 -4.35 -42.36 16.73
N ALA A 258 -4.39 -41.86 15.49
CA ALA A 258 -3.20 -41.66 14.66
C ALA A 258 -2.41 -40.38 14.99
N GLY A 259 -3.01 -39.43 15.72
CA GLY A 259 -2.36 -38.16 16.07
C GLY A 259 -2.13 -37.23 14.88
N ILE A 260 -2.90 -37.39 13.81
CA ILE A 260 -2.88 -36.57 12.58
C ILE A 260 -4.15 -35.72 12.49
N SER A 261 -4.11 -34.63 11.74
CA SER A 261 -5.31 -33.81 11.48
C SER A 261 -6.22 -34.44 10.42
N LEU A 262 -7.53 -34.36 10.61
CA LEU A 262 -8.55 -34.73 9.61
C LEU A 262 -9.33 -33.49 9.17
N GLY A 263 -9.42 -33.24 7.87
CA GLY A 263 -10.28 -32.18 7.33
C GLY A 263 -10.98 -32.57 6.04
N ILE A 264 -11.87 -31.70 5.59
CA ILE A 264 -12.67 -31.89 4.38
C ILE A 264 -12.78 -30.60 3.56
N THR A 265 -12.94 -30.74 2.25
CA THR A 265 -13.42 -29.66 1.39
C THR A 265 -14.93 -29.46 1.59
N ALA A 266 -15.36 -28.23 1.79
CA ALA A 266 -16.75 -27.81 1.91
C ALA A 266 -17.12 -26.82 0.79
N PRO A 267 -18.40 -26.75 0.37
CA PRO A 267 -18.84 -25.73 -0.58
C PRO A 267 -18.63 -24.33 0.02
N GLY A 268 -18.27 -23.35 -0.81
CA GLY A 268 -18.04 -21.97 -0.38
C GLY A 268 -19.27 -21.32 0.27
N VAL A 269 -20.47 -21.70 -0.13
CA VAL A 269 -21.75 -21.26 0.43
C VAL A 269 -22.54 -22.45 0.97
N ASN A 270 -22.94 -22.42 2.25
CA ASN A 270 -23.82 -23.44 2.82
C ASN A 270 -25.29 -23.14 2.48
N VAL A 271 -25.85 -23.94 1.56
CA VAL A 271 -27.24 -23.84 1.09
C VAL A 271 -28.29 -24.17 2.13
N HIS A 272 -27.92 -24.73 3.28
CA HIS A 272 -28.88 -25.14 4.33
C HIS A 272 -29.19 -24.03 5.34
N LEU A 273 -28.54 -22.88 5.22
CA LEU A 273 -28.88 -21.68 5.98
C LEU A 273 -29.94 -20.86 5.24
N SER A 274 -30.78 -20.08 5.92
CA SER A 274 -31.66 -19.12 5.24
C SER A 274 -30.87 -18.03 4.50
N GLU A 275 -31.51 -17.34 3.56
CA GLU A 275 -30.88 -16.21 2.86
C GLU A 275 -30.45 -15.09 3.83
N GLU A 276 -31.24 -14.86 4.89
CA GLU A 276 -30.90 -13.91 5.95
C GLU A 276 -29.67 -14.35 6.75
N GLU A 277 -29.56 -15.65 7.08
CA GLU A 277 -28.38 -16.24 7.75
C GLU A 277 -27.13 -16.27 6.85
N ARG A 278 -27.30 -16.18 5.53
CA ARG A 278 -26.21 -16.01 4.55
C ARG A 278 -25.88 -14.54 4.26
N GLY A 279 -26.60 -13.61 4.87
CA GLY A 279 -26.43 -12.17 4.65
C GLY A 279 -26.90 -11.70 3.26
N GLY A 280 -27.83 -12.41 2.61
CA GLY A 280 -28.44 -12.09 1.32
C GLY A 280 -28.29 -13.20 0.26
N ALA A 281 -28.77 -12.93 -0.96
CA ALA A 281 -28.64 -13.85 -2.09
C ALA A 281 -27.16 -14.07 -2.44
N LEU A 282 -26.73 -15.34 -2.43
CA LEU A 282 -25.42 -15.81 -2.88
C LEU A 282 -25.62 -17.00 -3.82
N PRO A 283 -24.85 -17.13 -4.91
CA PRO A 283 -24.92 -18.27 -5.81
C PRO A 283 -24.46 -19.53 -5.08
N ALA A 284 -25.33 -20.55 -5.00
CA ALA A 284 -25.06 -21.75 -4.23
C ALA A 284 -25.74 -22.97 -4.85
N GLU A 285 -25.03 -24.10 -4.89
CA GLU A 285 -25.52 -25.39 -5.36
C GLU A 285 -25.55 -26.38 -4.19
N ASP A 286 -26.65 -27.13 -4.03
CA ASP A 286 -26.73 -28.20 -3.03
C ASP A 286 -25.99 -29.44 -3.56
N ASN A 287 -24.89 -29.79 -2.89
CA ASN A 287 -24.08 -30.97 -3.20
C ASN A 287 -24.33 -32.15 -2.22
N GLY A 288 -25.33 -32.04 -1.35
CA GLY A 288 -25.69 -33.05 -0.36
C GLY A 288 -24.80 -33.11 0.88
N LEU A 289 -23.80 -32.21 1.01
CA LEU A 289 -22.97 -32.11 2.22
C LEU A 289 -23.60 -31.13 3.22
N ASP A 290 -24.17 -31.67 4.30
CA ASP A 290 -24.62 -30.86 5.43
C ASP A 290 -23.44 -30.49 6.34
N VAL A 291 -22.82 -29.34 6.04
CA VAL A 291 -21.69 -28.79 6.81
C VAL A 291 -22.07 -28.58 8.28
N THR A 292 -23.28 -28.12 8.56
CA THR A 292 -23.74 -27.86 9.94
C THR A 292 -23.74 -29.17 10.74
N ALA A 293 -24.29 -30.25 10.18
CA ALA A 293 -24.28 -31.56 10.81
C ALA A 293 -22.86 -32.11 11.04
N VAL A 294 -21.93 -31.88 10.10
CA VAL A 294 -20.51 -32.28 10.26
C VAL A 294 -19.88 -31.56 11.46
N LEU A 295 -20.08 -30.25 11.56
CA LEU A 295 -19.51 -29.42 12.62
C LEU A 295 -20.10 -29.72 14.00
N GLU A 296 -21.42 -29.87 14.09
CA GLU A 296 -22.11 -30.25 15.33
C GLU A 296 -21.66 -31.62 15.87
N ALA A 297 -21.40 -32.57 14.96
CA ALA A 297 -20.93 -33.91 15.32
C ALA A 297 -19.41 -33.98 15.61
N GLY A 298 -18.64 -32.91 15.35
CA GLY A 298 -17.20 -32.88 15.61
C GLY A 298 -16.37 -33.84 14.75
N LEU A 299 -16.81 -34.09 13.51
CA LEU A 299 -16.22 -35.14 12.67
C LEU A 299 -14.88 -34.76 12.02
N VAL A 300 -14.49 -33.49 12.07
CA VAL A 300 -13.27 -32.96 11.46
C VAL A 300 -12.53 -32.02 12.43
N ASP A 301 -11.21 -31.89 12.25
CA ASP A 301 -10.33 -31.00 13.03
C ASP A 301 -10.18 -29.62 12.41
N TYR A 302 -10.42 -29.52 11.10
CA TYR A 302 -10.49 -28.26 10.36
C TYR A 302 -11.44 -28.41 9.17
N ILE A 303 -11.90 -27.29 8.62
CA ILE A 303 -12.74 -27.26 7.44
C ILE A 303 -12.12 -26.37 6.35
N THR A 304 -12.29 -26.79 5.10
CA THR A 304 -11.73 -26.11 3.94
C THR A 304 -12.81 -25.65 2.97
N PRO A 305 -13.34 -24.43 3.13
CA PRO A 305 -14.30 -23.91 2.17
C PRO A 305 -13.66 -23.59 0.84
N GLU A 306 -14.30 -24.00 -0.25
CA GLU A 306 -13.89 -23.68 -1.61
C GLU A 306 -14.35 -22.27 -1.99
N LEU A 307 -13.39 -21.33 -1.97
CA LEU A 307 -13.62 -19.90 -2.16
C LEU A 307 -13.01 -19.42 -3.48
N PHE A 308 -13.62 -19.84 -4.59
CA PHE A 308 -13.25 -19.44 -5.95
C PHE A 308 -14.06 -18.22 -6.42
N TYR A 309 -14.09 -17.17 -5.59
CA TYR A 309 -14.83 -15.92 -5.83
C TYR A 309 -13.88 -14.73 -5.87
N ASP A 310 -14.25 -13.69 -6.61
CA ASP A 310 -13.44 -12.46 -6.75
C ASP A 310 -13.79 -11.43 -5.66
N VAL A 311 -12.79 -10.67 -5.20
CA VAL A 311 -13.00 -9.55 -4.29
C VAL A 311 -13.52 -8.36 -5.09
N GLY A 312 -14.64 -7.77 -4.68
CA GLY A 312 -15.20 -6.58 -5.35
C GLY A 312 -15.90 -6.83 -6.70
N GLY A 313 -16.18 -8.09 -7.08
CA GLY A 313 -17.10 -8.40 -8.18
C GLY A 313 -18.49 -7.80 -7.96
N ALA A 314 -19.38 -7.85 -8.97
CA ALA A 314 -20.69 -7.17 -8.98
C ALA A 314 -21.59 -7.39 -7.73
N ASP A 315 -21.30 -8.40 -6.90
CA ASP A 315 -22.02 -8.75 -5.69
C ASP A 315 -21.19 -8.70 -4.37
N GLY A 316 -19.89 -8.37 -4.40
CA GLY A 316 -19.04 -8.28 -3.18
C GLY A 316 -18.87 -9.62 -2.44
N ASP A 317 -19.00 -10.74 -3.15
CA ASP A 317 -19.29 -12.04 -2.54
C ASP A 317 -18.14 -12.61 -1.70
N TYR A 318 -16.87 -12.44 -2.08
CA TYR A 318 -15.77 -13.02 -1.30
C TYR A 318 -15.74 -12.49 0.14
N GLN A 319 -15.86 -11.16 0.32
CA GLN A 319 -15.86 -10.52 1.64
C GLN A 319 -17.03 -11.00 2.52
N ARG A 320 -18.22 -11.13 1.94
CA ARG A 320 -19.40 -11.64 2.63
C ARG A 320 -19.24 -13.12 3.03
N ILE A 321 -18.72 -13.94 2.11
CA ILE A 321 -18.49 -15.36 2.34
C ILE A 321 -17.45 -15.59 3.44
N VAL A 322 -16.33 -14.86 3.45
CA VAL A 322 -15.33 -15.02 4.51
C VAL A 322 -15.83 -14.53 5.85
N GLN A 323 -16.64 -13.46 5.92
CA GLN A 323 -17.27 -13.05 7.16
C GLN A 323 -18.17 -14.16 7.72
N TRP A 324 -19.00 -14.77 6.87
CA TRP A 324 -19.85 -15.88 7.26
C TRP A 324 -19.06 -17.10 7.78
N TRP A 325 -17.97 -17.47 7.11
CA TRP A 325 -17.06 -18.51 7.61
C TRP A 325 -16.34 -18.12 8.90
N GLY A 326 -16.07 -16.82 9.12
CA GLY A 326 -15.57 -16.25 10.37
C GLY A 326 -16.53 -16.50 11.53
N GLU A 327 -17.80 -16.19 11.34
CA GLU A 327 -18.87 -16.44 12.33
C GLU A 327 -19.07 -17.94 12.58
N THR A 328 -19.00 -18.76 11.53
CA THR A 328 -19.05 -20.23 11.63
C THR A 328 -17.87 -20.79 12.43
N SER A 329 -16.65 -20.32 12.15
CA SER A 329 -15.43 -20.67 12.87
C SER A 329 -15.56 -20.38 14.37
N GLN A 330 -16.04 -19.18 14.73
CA GLN A 330 -16.25 -18.78 16.12
C GLN A 330 -17.34 -19.61 16.80
N THR A 331 -18.46 -19.85 16.12
CA THR A 331 -19.60 -20.60 16.66
C THR A 331 -19.21 -22.05 16.98
N TYR A 332 -18.59 -22.74 16.03
CA TYR A 332 -18.26 -24.17 16.19
C TYR A 332 -16.86 -24.43 16.76
N HIS A 333 -16.06 -23.38 16.97
CA HIS A 333 -14.66 -23.45 17.40
C HIS A 333 -13.84 -24.35 16.46
N ILE A 334 -14.03 -24.17 15.15
CA ILE A 334 -13.39 -24.97 14.10
C ILE A 334 -12.38 -24.11 13.33
N PRO A 335 -11.11 -24.54 13.20
CA PRO A 335 -10.17 -23.94 12.28
C PRO A 335 -10.69 -23.95 10.83
N VAL A 336 -10.70 -22.77 10.20
CA VAL A 336 -10.99 -22.61 8.77
C VAL A 336 -9.67 -22.44 8.02
N ILE A 337 -9.51 -23.19 6.92
CA ILE A 337 -8.38 -23.07 5.98
C ILE A 337 -8.98 -22.92 4.58
N THR A 338 -8.89 -21.76 3.95
CA THR A 338 -9.60 -21.53 2.68
C THR A 338 -8.95 -22.26 1.51
N LEU A 339 -9.73 -22.69 0.52
CA LEU A 339 -9.21 -23.18 -0.76
C LEU A 339 -9.50 -22.12 -1.83
N ASN A 340 -8.45 -21.55 -2.41
CA ASN A 340 -8.53 -20.43 -3.35
C ASN A 340 -7.95 -20.82 -4.71
N ALA A 341 -8.53 -20.30 -5.79
CA ALA A 341 -8.06 -20.59 -7.14
C ALA A 341 -6.93 -19.64 -7.53
N VAL A 342 -5.85 -20.17 -8.11
CA VAL A 342 -4.78 -19.37 -8.72
C VAL A 342 -5.31 -18.59 -9.93
N SER A 343 -6.33 -19.12 -10.61
CA SER A 343 -6.93 -18.51 -11.81
C SER A 343 -7.57 -17.14 -11.58
N ALA A 344 -7.84 -16.74 -10.33
CA ALA A 344 -8.25 -15.37 -10.00
C ALA A 344 -7.13 -14.37 -10.30
N ALA A 345 -5.88 -14.70 -9.97
CA ALA A 345 -4.72 -13.88 -10.27
C ALA A 345 -4.31 -13.93 -11.75
N GLN A 346 -4.53 -15.08 -12.42
CA GLN A 346 -4.19 -15.24 -13.84
C GLN A 346 -5.10 -14.48 -14.81
N ARG A 347 -6.22 -13.88 -14.34
CA ARG A 347 -7.10 -13.02 -15.15
C ARG A 347 -6.63 -11.55 -15.24
N GLY A 348 -5.42 -11.24 -14.75
CA GLY A 348 -4.80 -9.92 -14.83
C GLY A 348 -4.95 -9.06 -13.58
N ASP A 349 -5.44 -9.63 -12.46
CA ASP A 349 -5.46 -9.00 -11.14
C ASP A 349 -4.49 -9.73 -10.20
N LEU A 350 -3.21 -9.33 -10.25
CA LEU A 350 -2.16 -9.92 -9.40
C LEU A 350 -2.42 -9.73 -7.90
N PHE A 351 -3.31 -8.80 -7.53
CA PHE A 351 -3.63 -8.50 -6.13
C PHE A 351 -4.73 -9.38 -5.56
N ALA A 352 -5.50 -10.08 -6.40
CA ALA A 352 -6.65 -10.85 -5.96
C ALA A 352 -6.30 -11.84 -4.82
N LEU A 353 -5.16 -12.52 -4.90
CA LEU A 353 -4.75 -13.46 -3.85
C LEU A 353 -4.24 -12.75 -2.58
N ALA A 354 -3.52 -11.65 -2.73
CA ALA A 354 -3.08 -10.85 -1.58
C ALA A 354 -4.28 -10.29 -0.81
N ASP A 355 -5.30 -9.83 -1.52
CA ASP A 355 -6.57 -9.36 -0.99
C ASP A 355 -7.32 -10.46 -0.23
N GLN A 356 -7.41 -11.65 -0.82
CA GLN A 356 -8.02 -12.81 -0.17
C GLN A 356 -7.28 -13.22 1.10
N ILE A 357 -5.95 -13.30 1.07
CA ILE A 357 -5.13 -13.63 2.26
C ILE A 357 -5.33 -12.57 3.35
N TYR A 358 -5.34 -11.28 2.99
CA TYR A 358 -5.60 -10.20 3.94
C TYR A 358 -6.97 -10.39 4.62
N LEU A 359 -8.03 -10.58 3.83
CA LEU A 359 -9.39 -10.75 4.35
C LEU A 359 -9.52 -12.00 5.23
N ASN A 360 -8.88 -13.11 4.85
CA ASN A 360 -8.85 -14.34 5.64
C ASN A 360 -8.19 -14.14 7.01
N ARG A 361 -7.10 -13.38 7.06
CA ARG A 361 -6.42 -13.03 8.31
C ARG A 361 -7.27 -12.15 9.21
N GLN A 362 -8.07 -11.23 8.66
CA GLN A 362 -9.03 -10.44 9.45
C GLN A 362 -10.08 -11.31 10.14
N GLN A 363 -10.42 -12.46 9.55
CA GLN A 363 -11.33 -13.46 10.13
C GLN A 363 -10.63 -14.48 11.06
N ASN A 364 -9.33 -14.32 11.31
CA ASN A 364 -8.51 -15.24 12.12
C ASN A 364 -8.51 -16.69 11.60
N PHE A 365 -8.64 -16.86 10.27
CA PHE A 365 -8.49 -18.16 9.63
C PHE A 365 -7.08 -18.72 9.84
N LYS A 366 -6.97 -20.05 9.82
CA LYS A 366 -5.73 -20.77 10.17
C LYS A 366 -4.87 -21.10 8.97
N GLY A 367 -5.24 -20.62 7.79
CA GLY A 367 -4.42 -20.69 6.60
C GLY A 367 -5.25 -20.68 5.34
N HIS A 368 -4.58 -21.00 4.24
CA HIS A 368 -5.15 -21.05 2.91
C HIS A 368 -4.36 -22.05 2.04
N ILE A 369 -5.06 -22.57 1.04
CA ILE A 369 -4.58 -23.58 0.09
C ILE A 369 -4.82 -23.01 -1.30
N LEU A 370 -3.79 -22.97 -2.13
CA LEU A 370 -3.91 -22.57 -3.53
C LEU A 370 -4.15 -23.79 -4.42
N SER A 371 -5.23 -23.76 -5.18
CA SER A 371 -5.54 -24.71 -6.24
C SER A 371 -5.08 -24.10 -7.58
N THR A 372 -4.05 -24.60 -8.23
CA THR A 372 -3.21 -25.79 -7.93
C THR A 372 -1.71 -25.52 -8.15
N TYR A 373 -0.81 -26.44 -7.75
CA TYR A 373 0.62 -26.38 -8.12
C TYR A 373 0.83 -26.29 -9.63
N ALA A 374 -0.04 -26.89 -10.44
CA ALA A 374 0.09 -26.81 -11.88
C ALA A 374 -0.06 -25.38 -12.40
N ASP A 375 -0.96 -24.61 -11.78
CA ASP A 375 -1.21 -23.21 -12.10
C ASP A 375 -0.07 -22.31 -11.60
N LEU A 376 0.50 -22.62 -10.43
CA LEU A 376 1.68 -21.92 -9.89
C LEU A 376 2.93 -22.18 -10.74
N ALA A 377 3.21 -23.44 -11.07
CA ALA A 377 4.38 -23.83 -11.85
C ALA A 377 4.35 -23.35 -13.30
N SER A 378 3.17 -23.01 -13.83
CA SER A 378 2.99 -22.41 -15.15
C SER A 378 2.81 -20.89 -15.11
N ASP A 379 2.84 -20.29 -13.91
CA ASP A 379 2.64 -18.87 -13.75
C ASP A 379 3.82 -18.06 -14.31
N THR A 380 3.46 -17.02 -15.05
CA THR A 380 4.40 -16.06 -15.64
C THR A 380 4.14 -14.63 -15.15
N GLN A 381 3.11 -14.43 -14.32
CA GLN A 381 2.66 -13.12 -13.87
C GLN A 381 3.23 -12.75 -12.49
N GLY A 382 3.79 -13.69 -11.72
CA GLY A 382 4.47 -13.43 -10.45
C GLY A 382 3.59 -13.68 -9.22
N VAL A 383 2.54 -14.48 -9.33
CA VAL A 383 1.63 -14.86 -8.24
C VAL A 383 2.36 -15.41 -7.03
N ASP A 384 3.35 -16.29 -7.23
CA ASP A 384 4.14 -16.86 -6.14
C ASP A 384 4.97 -15.80 -5.41
N VAL A 385 5.43 -14.77 -6.10
CA VAL A 385 6.20 -13.67 -5.52
C VAL A 385 5.32 -12.85 -4.57
N TYR A 386 4.12 -12.46 -5.01
CA TYR A 386 3.15 -11.74 -4.18
C TYR A 386 2.63 -12.59 -3.02
N THR A 387 2.41 -13.86 -3.27
CA THR A 387 1.99 -14.80 -2.23
C THR A 387 3.09 -14.97 -1.17
N ALA A 388 4.35 -15.09 -1.59
CA ALA A 388 5.49 -15.18 -0.70
C ALA A 388 5.68 -13.91 0.14
N SER A 389 5.46 -12.72 -0.43
CA SER A 389 5.54 -11.47 0.34
C SER A 389 4.49 -11.45 1.47
N MET A 390 3.26 -11.87 1.17
CA MET A 390 2.21 -12.01 2.18
C MET A 390 2.57 -13.00 3.29
N TYR A 391 3.33 -14.06 2.98
CA TYR A 391 3.80 -15.04 3.96
C TYR A 391 4.95 -14.54 4.83
N ALA A 392 5.79 -13.65 4.29
CA ALA A 392 6.84 -13.01 5.06
C ALA A 392 6.25 -12.04 6.10
N LEU A 393 5.06 -11.49 5.85
CA LEU A 393 4.32 -10.68 6.81
C LEU A 393 3.68 -11.54 7.92
N PRO A 394 3.79 -11.13 9.20
CA PRO A 394 3.18 -11.85 10.31
C PRO A 394 1.65 -11.78 10.24
N ALA A 395 0.99 -12.92 10.47
CA ALA A 395 -0.48 -13.02 10.41
C ALA A 395 -1.23 -12.20 11.48
N SER A 396 -0.54 -11.74 12.54
CA SER A 396 -1.14 -11.08 13.70
C SER A 396 -0.80 -9.60 13.85
N GLU A 397 -0.11 -8.98 12.89
CA GLU A 397 0.15 -7.55 12.97
C GLU A 397 -1.11 -6.76 12.65
N GLN A 398 -1.50 -5.90 13.60
CA GLN A 398 -2.60 -4.97 13.40
C GLN A 398 -2.28 -4.06 12.20
N PRO A 399 -3.27 -3.85 11.30
CA PRO A 399 -3.11 -2.96 10.17
C PRO A 399 -3.00 -1.55 10.72
N THR A 400 -1.79 -1.00 10.66
CA THR A 400 -1.42 0.39 10.99
C THR A 400 -1.49 0.79 12.47
N GLN A 401 -0.43 1.45 12.97
CA GLN A 401 -0.38 2.03 14.32
C GLN A 401 -1.22 3.31 14.47
N VAL A 402 -2.01 3.65 13.45
CA VAL A 402 -2.68 4.94 13.29
C VAL A 402 -4.19 4.73 13.48
N ASN A 403 -4.83 5.64 14.20
CA ASN A 403 -6.28 5.59 14.36
C ASN A 403 -6.96 6.14 13.10
N LEU A 404 -7.56 5.24 12.31
CA LEU A 404 -8.27 5.60 11.08
C LEU A 404 -9.77 5.82 11.27
N SER A 405 -10.28 5.70 12.51
CA SER A 405 -11.71 5.82 12.78
C SER A 405 -12.21 7.27 12.72
N PHE A 406 -13.49 7.42 12.41
CA PHE A 406 -14.23 8.66 12.50
C PHE A 406 -15.60 8.41 13.15
N ALA A 407 -16.23 9.46 13.66
CA ALA A 407 -17.51 9.33 14.36
C ALA A 407 -18.65 8.95 13.39
N GLN A 408 -19.57 8.10 13.84
CA GLN A 408 -20.82 7.76 13.13
C GLN A 408 -22.03 8.43 13.79
N THR A 409 -21.85 9.68 14.24
CA THR A 409 -22.88 10.49 14.89
C THR A 409 -22.94 11.86 14.22
N LEU A 410 -24.10 12.52 14.29
CA LEU A 410 -24.28 13.85 13.69
C LEU A 410 -23.28 14.86 14.26
N ALA A 411 -22.40 15.36 13.39
CA ALA A 411 -21.49 16.48 13.66
C ALA A 411 -21.20 17.20 12.34
N VAL A 412 -21.30 18.53 12.34
CA VAL A 412 -20.80 19.36 11.23
C VAL A 412 -19.37 19.74 11.57
N THR A 413 -18.42 19.38 10.72
CA THR A 413 -16.98 19.59 10.94
C THR A 413 -16.42 20.71 10.07
N ARG A 414 -17.14 21.09 9.01
CA ARG A 414 -16.87 22.29 8.22
C ARG A 414 -18.15 23.10 8.00
N PRO A 415 -18.20 24.38 8.43
CA PRO A 415 -17.17 25.10 9.18
C PRO A 415 -16.91 24.46 10.56
N ALA A 416 -15.71 24.68 11.11
CA ALA A 416 -15.29 24.07 12.38
C ALA A 416 -16.00 24.68 13.61
N THR A 417 -16.74 25.77 13.43
CA THR A 417 -17.48 26.47 14.48
C THR A 417 -18.93 26.68 14.06
N ASP A 418 -19.83 26.65 15.05
CA ASP A 418 -21.27 26.86 14.83
C ASP A 418 -21.60 28.26 14.30
N ALA A 419 -20.70 29.23 14.48
CA ALA A 419 -20.80 30.56 13.89
C ALA A 419 -19.49 30.92 13.17
N PHE A 420 -19.59 31.31 11.90
CA PHE A 420 -18.43 31.64 11.06
C PHE A 420 -18.77 32.81 10.11
N THR A 421 -17.79 33.63 9.75
CA THR A 421 -17.97 34.78 8.84
C THR A 421 -17.12 34.60 7.58
N THR A 422 -17.70 34.85 6.42
CA THR A 422 -17.01 34.77 5.12
C THR A 422 -17.40 35.90 4.17
N THR A 423 -16.69 36.03 3.06
CA THR A 423 -17.10 36.88 1.92
C THR A 423 -17.53 36.06 0.70
N TYR A 424 -17.34 34.73 0.73
CA TYR A 424 -17.75 33.83 -0.34
C TYR A 424 -19.27 33.82 -0.50
N ASP A 425 -19.72 33.66 -1.74
CA ASP A 425 -21.14 33.55 -2.07
C ASP A 425 -21.69 32.14 -1.95
N ARG A 426 -20.84 31.17 -1.61
CA ARG A 426 -21.16 29.76 -1.39
C ARG A 426 -20.19 29.16 -0.39
N PHE A 427 -20.57 28.04 0.23
CA PHE A 427 -19.73 27.32 1.18
C PHE A 427 -20.09 25.82 1.21
N TYR A 428 -19.07 24.98 1.21
CA TYR A 428 -19.19 23.53 1.30
C TYR A 428 -19.25 23.09 2.76
N LEU A 429 -20.41 22.59 3.17
CA LEU A 429 -20.67 22.05 4.50
C LEU A 429 -20.36 20.56 4.49
N MET A 430 -19.57 20.06 5.43
CA MET A 430 -19.31 18.62 5.55
C MET A 430 -19.25 18.16 7.00
N GLY A 431 -19.43 16.86 7.22
CA GLY A 431 -19.52 16.28 8.55
C GLY A 431 -19.80 14.79 8.57
N THR A 432 -20.13 14.29 9.77
CA THR A 432 -20.49 12.90 10.02
C THR A 432 -21.93 12.79 10.50
N SER A 433 -22.52 11.60 10.38
CA SER A 433 -23.89 11.30 10.74
C SER A 433 -24.05 9.79 11.01
N ASP A 434 -25.13 9.38 11.65
CA ASP A 434 -25.48 7.96 11.81
C ASP A 434 -25.92 7.39 10.44
N PRO A 435 -25.21 6.40 9.87
CA PRO A 435 -25.56 5.84 8.56
C PRO A 435 -26.93 5.13 8.54
N SER A 436 -27.44 4.68 9.69
CA SER A 436 -28.72 3.97 9.79
C SER A 436 -29.95 4.88 9.79
N LEU A 437 -29.76 6.21 9.90
CA LEU A 437 -30.83 7.19 10.02
C LEU A 437 -30.79 8.22 8.86
N PRO A 438 -31.94 8.72 8.39
CA PRO A 438 -31.99 9.79 7.40
C PRO A 438 -31.44 11.10 7.97
N LEU A 439 -30.67 11.83 7.17
CA LEU A 439 -30.12 13.14 7.51
C LEU A 439 -30.84 14.22 6.71
N THR A 440 -31.31 15.27 7.38
CA THR A 440 -31.94 16.42 6.71
C THR A 440 -31.19 17.72 6.99
N LEU A 441 -31.17 18.63 6.01
CA LEU A 441 -30.67 19.99 6.10
C LEU A 441 -31.81 20.96 5.78
N ASN A 442 -32.20 21.79 6.75
CA ASN A 442 -33.36 22.69 6.65
C ASN A 442 -34.68 21.98 6.26
N GLY A 443 -34.80 20.69 6.62
CA GLY A 443 -35.95 19.84 6.32
C GLY A 443 -35.89 19.09 4.99
N GLU A 444 -34.85 19.31 4.18
CA GLU A 444 -34.60 18.58 2.93
C GLU A 444 -33.62 17.43 3.17
N ASN A 445 -33.79 16.30 2.48
CA ASN A 445 -32.91 15.14 2.64
C ASN A 445 -31.49 15.42 2.10
N VAL A 446 -30.46 14.95 2.80
CA VAL A 446 -29.06 15.02 2.36
C VAL A 446 -28.71 13.70 1.70
N GLU A 447 -28.62 13.71 0.37
CA GLU A 447 -28.35 12.50 -0.44
C GLU A 447 -26.85 12.22 -0.61
N ALA A 448 -25.99 13.25 -0.62
CA ALA A 448 -24.55 13.14 -0.77
C ALA A 448 -23.91 12.63 0.55
N ARG A 449 -24.05 11.33 0.80
CA ARG A 449 -23.57 10.64 1.99
C ARG A 449 -22.70 9.44 1.61
N GLY A 450 -21.61 9.25 2.35
CA GLY A 450 -20.90 7.98 2.35
C GLY A 450 -21.65 6.91 3.13
N SER A 451 -21.31 5.65 2.86
CA SER A 451 -21.91 4.46 3.47
C SER A 451 -21.70 4.37 4.99
N GLY A 452 -20.60 4.93 5.48
CA GLY A 452 -20.23 5.05 6.90
C GLY A 452 -20.82 6.30 7.58
N GLY A 453 -21.64 7.08 6.87
CA GLY A 453 -22.37 8.21 7.44
C GLY A 453 -21.67 9.56 7.31
N THR A 454 -20.58 9.66 6.54
CA THR A 454 -20.03 10.97 6.15
C THR A 454 -20.99 11.71 5.21
N PHE A 455 -20.93 13.05 5.16
CA PHE A 455 -21.74 13.83 4.23
C PHE A 455 -21.04 15.12 3.80
N GLY A 456 -21.49 15.67 2.67
CA GLY A 456 -21.04 16.97 2.18
C GLY A 456 -22.08 17.63 1.27
N VAL A 457 -22.27 18.95 1.40
CA VAL A 457 -23.28 19.71 0.66
C VAL A 457 -22.80 21.14 0.41
N LEU A 458 -22.76 21.55 -0.87
CA LEU A 458 -22.51 22.95 -1.22
C LEU A 458 -23.79 23.80 -1.05
N LYS A 459 -23.68 24.95 -0.36
CA LYS A 459 -24.78 25.90 -0.20
C LYS A 459 -24.38 27.31 -0.62
N GLU A 460 -25.25 27.95 -1.41
CA GLU A 460 -25.16 29.38 -1.70
C GLU A 460 -25.47 30.21 -0.44
N LEU A 461 -24.86 31.39 -0.35
CA LEU A 461 -24.92 32.30 0.79
C LEU A 461 -25.42 33.68 0.37
N GLU A 462 -26.50 34.13 1.00
CA GLU A 462 -26.95 35.51 0.91
C GLU A 462 -26.09 36.42 1.80
N VAL A 463 -25.96 37.70 1.44
CA VAL A 463 -25.29 38.68 2.32
C VAL A 463 -26.08 38.81 3.62
N GLY A 464 -25.39 38.69 4.75
CA GLY A 464 -26.00 38.62 6.08
C GLY A 464 -25.92 37.21 6.67
N GLU A 465 -26.81 36.93 7.62
CA GLU A 465 -26.85 35.66 8.34
C GLU A 465 -27.54 34.56 7.51
N ASN A 466 -26.87 33.42 7.35
CA ASN A 466 -27.40 32.21 6.72
C ASN A 466 -27.43 31.10 7.77
N ILE A 467 -28.59 30.48 7.99
CA ILE A 467 -28.79 29.45 9.03
C ILE A 467 -29.03 28.09 8.38
N PHE A 468 -28.25 27.10 8.81
CA PHE A 468 -28.28 25.72 8.33
C PHE A 468 -28.54 24.77 9.50
N THR A 469 -29.71 24.15 9.52
CA THR A 469 -30.13 23.22 10.57
C THR A 469 -30.07 21.78 10.06
N PHE A 470 -29.13 21.00 10.58
CA PHE A 470 -29.02 19.56 10.35
C PHE A 470 -29.83 18.79 11.38
N ARG A 471 -30.58 17.76 10.97
CA ARG A 471 -31.37 16.90 11.86
C ARG A 471 -31.28 15.43 11.49
N GLN A 472 -31.22 14.58 12.51
CA GLN A 472 -31.24 13.13 12.37
C GLN A 472 -32.00 12.46 13.54
N GLY A 473 -32.88 11.51 13.24
CA GLY A 473 -33.67 10.78 14.23
C GLY A 473 -34.53 11.68 15.14
N ASP A 474 -34.88 11.15 16.32
CA ASP A 474 -35.72 11.85 17.31
C ASP A 474 -34.89 12.80 18.18
N GLY A 475 -34.61 14.00 17.66
CA GLY A 475 -34.14 15.14 18.47
C GLY A 475 -32.64 15.44 18.43
N VAL A 476 -31.86 14.81 17.53
CA VAL A 476 -30.47 15.22 17.29
C VAL A 476 -30.46 16.34 16.25
N GLU A 477 -30.04 17.53 16.66
CA GLU A 477 -30.00 18.74 15.82
C GLU A 477 -28.67 19.47 15.99
N THR A 478 -28.12 19.97 14.89
CA THR A 478 -26.96 20.88 14.86
C THR A 478 -27.31 22.09 14.00
N VAL A 479 -27.05 23.30 14.51
CA VAL A 479 -27.33 24.56 13.80
C VAL A 479 -26.03 25.27 13.50
N ILE A 480 -25.81 25.58 12.23
CA ILE A 480 -24.65 26.31 11.73
C ILE A 480 -25.10 27.65 11.18
N THR A 481 -24.46 28.71 11.63
CA THR A 481 -24.72 30.08 11.20
C THR A 481 -23.51 30.62 10.44
N ILE A 482 -23.66 30.86 9.15
CA ILE A 482 -22.63 31.50 8.31
C ILE A 482 -23.06 32.93 7.99
N THR A 483 -22.27 33.90 8.45
CA THR A 483 -22.47 35.31 8.12
C THR A 483 -21.64 35.69 6.91
N ARG A 484 -22.29 35.99 5.79
CA ARG A 484 -21.61 36.52 4.61
C ARG A 484 -21.55 38.04 4.66
N GLN A 485 -20.35 38.61 4.66
CA GLN A 485 -20.12 40.04 4.55
C GLN A 485 -19.97 40.47 3.08
N LYS A 486 -20.30 41.74 2.77
CA LYS A 486 -19.92 42.31 1.46
C LYS A 486 -18.41 42.48 1.40
N LYS A 487 -17.83 42.17 0.24
CA LYS A 487 -16.43 42.41 -0.05
C LYS A 487 -16.11 43.90 0.16
N GLY A 488 -15.35 44.22 1.21
CA GLY A 488 -14.95 45.58 1.58
C GLY A 488 -15.69 46.23 2.77
N GLU A 489 -16.61 45.53 3.45
CA GLU A 489 -17.22 46.04 4.69
C GLU A 489 -16.40 45.62 5.93
N GLY A 490 -15.59 46.56 6.42
CA GLY A 490 -14.96 46.54 7.74
C GLY A 490 -14.40 47.94 8.03
N GLU A 491 -14.71 48.52 9.18
CA GLU A 491 -13.98 49.72 9.63
C GLU A 491 -12.50 49.36 9.73
N ALA A 492 -11.62 50.17 9.11
CA ALA A 492 -10.19 49.94 9.18
C ALA A 492 -9.76 49.98 10.64
N ALA A 493 -9.37 48.83 11.19
CA ALA A 493 -8.95 48.73 12.58
C ALA A 493 -7.80 49.72 12.85
N THR A 494 -7.94 50.54 13.89
CA THR A 494 -6.88 51.45 14.31
C THR A 494 -5.74 50.67 14.96
N ILE A 495 -4.51 51.18 14.83
CA ILE A 495 -3.31 50.67 15.49
C ILE A 495 -2.73 51.75 16.40
N SER A 496 -1.89 51.37 17.35
CA SER A 496 -1.25 52.30 18.29
C SER A 496 0.28 52.13 18.37
N ALA A 497 0.83 51.25 17.53
CA ALA A 497 2.25 50.94 17.44
C ALA A 497 2.65 50.71 15.97
N ILE A 498 3.96 50.75 15.70
CA ILE A 498 4.51 50.31 14.41
C ILE A 498 4.13 48.84 14.20
N LYS A 499 3.67 48.49 13.01
CA LYS A 499 3.37 47.10 12.63
C LYS A 499 4.69 46.33 12.49
N GLU A 500 4.89 45.32 13.33
CA GLU A 500 6.17 44.63 13.56
C GLU A 500 6.87 44.15 12.26
N ASN A 501 6.12 43.65 11.28
CA ASN A 501 6.67 43.15 10.00
C ASN A 501 6.57 44.15 8.83
N SER A 502 6.44 45.44 9.11
CA SER A 502 6.31 46.48 8.08
C SER A 502 7.53 47.37 7.91
N VAL A 503 8.51 47.25 8.81
CA VAL A 503 9.71 48.09 8.84
C VAL A 503 10.73 47.63 7.80
N PHE A 504 11.28 48.56 7.04
CA PHE A 504 12.31 48.28 6.05
C PHE A 504 13.72 48.21 6.70
N PRO A 505 14.59 47.29 6.27
CA PRO A 505 14.27 46.19 5.37
C PRO A 505 13.70 44.99 6.15
N THR A 506 12.75 44.28 5.55
CA THR A 506 12.13 43.08 6.15
C THR A 506 12.98 41.82 5.97
N ALA A 507 13.97 41.86 5.08
CA ALA A 507 15.04 40.88 4.87
C ALA A 507 16.35 41.62 4.59
N SER A 508 17.52 40.97 4.64
CA SER A 508 18.79 41.65 4.38
C SER A 508 18.78 42.41 3.03
N TYR A 509 19.32 43.62 3.02
CA TYR A 509 19.28 44.53 1.87
C TYR A 509 20.69 44.99 1.51
N GLY A 510 21.06 44.86 0.25
CA GLY A 510 22.34 45.35 -0.25
C GLY A 510 22.20 46.77 -0.77
N ALA A 511 23.16 47.64 -0.54
CA ALA A 511 23.15 48.98 -1.08
C ALA A 511 24.56 49.39 -1.48
N TYR A 512 24.69 50.44 -2.27
CA TYR A 512 25.98 50.96 -2.71
C TYR A 512 26.34 52.24 -1.96
N ALA A 513 27.63 52.46 -1.75
CA ALA A 513 28.14 53.68 -1.15
C ALA A 513 27.64 54.91 -1.94
N GLY A 514 27.10 55.91 -1.22
CA GLY A 514 26.47 57.09 -1.84
C GLY A 514 25.07 56.88 -2.44
N GLU A 515 24.48 55.69 -2.33
CA GLU A 515 23.10 55.42 -2.77
C GLU A 515 22.07 56.11 -1.84
N GLU A 516 20.98 56.60 -2.41
CA GLU A 516 19.83 57.08 -1.63
C GLU A 516 18.86 55.93 -1.36
N ILE A 517 18.69 55.60 -0.07
CA ILE A 517 17.78 54.53 0.36
C ILE A 517 16.50 55.13 0.94
N THR A 518 15.36 54.52 0.61
CA THR A 518 14.07 54.84 1.23
C THR A 518 13.78 53.89 2.41
N PHE A 519 13.72 54.46 3.60
CA PHE A 519 13.27 53.81 4.82
C PHE A 519 11.76 53.90 4.92
N SER A 520 11.08 52.81 5.28
CA SER A 520 9.62 52.82 5.43
C SER A 520 9.11 51.93 6.57
N CYS A 521 7.91 52.24 7.05
CA CYS A 521 7.16 51.40 7.98
C CYS A 521 5.66 51.70 7.95
N ILE A 522 4.82 50.79 8.47
CA ILE A 522 3.39 51.06 8.74
C ILE A 522 3.23 51.40 10.22
N ALA A 523 2.62 52.55 10.50
CA ALA A 523 2.39 53.09 11.84
C ALA A 523 1.03 53.81 11.89
N PRO A 524 0.46 54.12 13.07
CA PRO A 524 -0.77 54.92 13.13
C PRO A 524 -0.61 56.27 12.46
N ALA A 525 -1.57 56.64 11.62
CA ALA A 525 -1.69 58.01 11.12
C ALA A 525 -1.82 58.98 12.31
N GLY A 526 -1.17 60.15 12.22
CA GLY A 526 -1.09 61.13 13.31
C GLY A 526 0.12 60.96 14.25
N GLY A 527 0.90 59.89 14.09
CA GLY A 527 2.17 59.69 14.82
C GLY A 527 3.38 60.39 14.17
N GLU A 528 4.36 60.76 14.99
CA GLU A 528 5.68 61.18 14.51
C GLU A 528 6.59 59.96 14.39
N VAL A 529 7.17 59.73 13.21
CA VAL A 529 7.97 58.54 12.91
C VAL A 529 9.37 58.94 12.45
N SER A 530 10.40 58.28 12.97
CA SER A 530 11.78 58.40 12.48
C SER A 530 12.51 57.06 12.43
N ALA A 531 13.53 56.96 11.58
CA ALA A 531 14.45 55.83 11.50
C ALA A 531 15.87 56.29 11.88
N THR A 532 16.66 55.38 12.46
CA THR A 532 18.06 55.59 12.78
C THR A 532 18.89 54.45 12.17
N PHE A 533 19.87 54.81 11.35
CA PHE A 533 20.74 53.87 10.65
C PHE A 533 22.12 54.48 10.44
N ASP A 534 23.20 53.73 10.73
CA ASP A 534 24.59 54.17 10.54
C ASP A 534 24.89 55.58 11.13
N GLY A 535 24.31 55.88 12.29
CA GLY A 535 24.44 57.19 12.97
C GLY A 535 23.58 58.32 12.37
N MET A 536 22.84 58.08 11.28
CA MET A 536 21.90 59.03 10.69
C MET A 536 20.55 58.97 11.39
N HIS A 537 19.90 60.12 11.59
CA HIS A 537 18.51 60.23 12.04
C HIS A 537 17.63 60.74 10.90
N ILE A 538 16.65 59.95 10.51
CA ILE A 538 15.87 60.11 9.28
C ILE A 538 14.42 60.33 9.68
N PRO A 539 13.83 61.52 9.52
CA PRO A 539 12.40 61.73 9.74
C PRO A 539 11.60 61.05 8.61
N LEU A 540 10.48 60.41 8.95
CA LEU A 540 9.58 59.78 7.97
C LEU A 540 8.26 60.53 7.91
N GLU A 541 7.76 60.73 6.69
CA GLU A 541 6.48 61.37 6.41
C GLU A 541 5.44 60.35 5.96
N GLN A 542 4.18 60.61 6.30
CA GLN A 542 3.06 59.79 5.88
C GLN A 542 2.86 59.87 4.36
N ALA A 543 2.93 58.73 3.67
CA ALA A 543 2.86 58.65 2.21
C ALA A 543 1.48 59.00 1.63
N ALA A 544 0.41 58.80 2.40
CA ALA A 544 -0.95 59.22 2.06
C ALA A 544 -1.74 59.54 3.33
N VAL A 545 -2.49 60.64 3.32
CA VAL A 545 -3.32 61.08 4.45
C VAL A 545 -4.37 60.02 4.77
N ALA A 546 -4.44 59.65 6.05
CA ALA A 546 -5.43 58.73 6.61
C ALA A 546 -5.96 59.31 7.93
N GLU A 547 -7.12 58.83 8.38
CA GLU A 547 -7.70 59.24 9.66
C GLU A 547 -6.80 58.78 10.83
N ASP A 548 -6.80 59.56 11.91
CA ASP A 548 -5.97 59.33 13.10
C ASP A 548 -6.11 57.89 13.63
N GLY A 549 -4.97 57.24 13.89
CA GLY A 549 -4.92 55.85 14.33
C GLY A 549 -5.06 54.79 13.23
N VAL A 550 -5.50 55.13 12.02
CA VAL A 550 -5.57 54.16 10.90
C VAL A 550 -4.14 53.80 10.44
N PRO A 551 -3.82 52.52 10.16
CA PRO A 551 -2.52 52.11 9.63
C PRO A 551 -2.15 52.88 8.36
N ALA A 552 -1.05 53.64 8.41
CA ALA A 552 -0.54 54.41 7.29
C ALA A 552 0.94 54.09 7.03
N LEU A 553 1.31 54.12 5.76
CA LEU A 553 2.70 53.96 5.32
C LEU A 553 3.46 55.26 5.54
N TYR A 554 4.58 55.19 6.24
CA TYR A 554 5.54 56.28 6.43
C TYR A 554 6.80 56.01 5.60
N LYS A 555 7.37 57.04 4.99
CA LYS A 555 8.59 56.96 4.18
C LYS A 555 9.53 58.13 4.45
N GLY A 556 10.84 57.87 4.40
CA GLY A 556 11.89 58.88 4.47
C GLY A 556 13.12 58.38 3.74
N ALA A 557 13.83 59.27 3.06
CA ALA A 557 15.02 58.90 2.28
C ALA A 557 16.29 59.48 2.90
N ALA A 558 17.40 58.75 2.78
CA ALA A 558 18.73 59.27 3.12
C ALA A 558 19.80 58.68 2.21
N THR A 559 20.78 59.51 1.86
CA THR A 559 21.97 59.11 1.12
C THR A 559 22.96 58.44 2.07
N LEU A 560 23.40 57.23 1.73
CA LEU A 560 24.45 56.53 2.46
C LEU A 560 25.79 57.25 2.36
N ARG A 561 26.67 57.02 3.34
CA ARG A 561 28.05 57.52 3.28
C ARG A 561 28.77 56.96 2.04
N ASP A 562 29.73 57.72 1.53
CA ASP A 562 30.57 57.37 0.39
C ASP A 562 31.95 56.82 0.80
N ASP A 563 32.27 56.83 2.10
CA ASP A 563 33.59 56.47 2.64
C ASP A 563 33.75 54.98 3.03
N TYR A 564 32.85 54.11 2.55
CA TYR A 564 32.96 52.67 2.72
C TYR A 564 34.19 52.10 1.97
N PRO A 565 34.87 51.06 2.50
CA PRO A 565 36.09 50.55 1.88
C PRO A 565 35.87 50.08 0.44
N ALA A 566 36.66 50.60 -0.50
CA ALA A 566 36.56 50.26 -1.92
C ALA A 566 36.75 48.75 -2.17
N GLY A 567 35.93 48.18 -3.06
CA GLY A 567 35.96 46.75 -3.40
C GLY A 567 35.40 45.80 -2.33
N VAL A 568 34.83 46.32 -1.24
CA VAL A 568 34.39 45.53 -0.07
C VAL A 568 32.92 45.78 0.23
N THR A 569 32.18 44.72 0.51
CA THR A 569 30.84 44.76 1.12
C THR A 569 30.98 44.81 2.63
N THR A 570 30.39 45.81 3.28
CA THR A 570 30.42 46.00 4.74
C THR A 570 29.06 45.68 5.34
N ARG A 571 29.00 44.80 6.35
CA ARG A 571 27.76 44.58 7.12
C ARG A 571 27.60 45.72 8.13
N VAL A 572 26.56 46.54 8.00
CA VAL A 572 26.42 47.76 8.82
C VAL A 572 25.64 47.48 10.10
N SER A 573 24.31 47.35 10.00
CA SER A 573 23.43 47.00 11.13
C SER A 573 21.98 46.83 10.64
N THR A 574 21.10 46.45 11.57
CA THR A 574 19.66 46.70 11.46
C THR A 574 19.34 48.21 11.55
N VAL A 575 18.15 48.59 11.12
CA VAL A 575 17.60 49.95 11.20
C VAL A 575 16.69 50.05 12.42
N SER A 576 16.85 51.09 13.25
CA SER A 576 15.98 51.33 14.40
C SER A 576 14.89 52.36 14.07
N TYR A 577 13.62 51.97 14.15
CA TYR A 577 12.48 52.85 13.96
C TYR A 577 11.90 53.32 15.30
N THR A 578 11.52 54.59 15.38
CA THR A 578 10.91 55.22 16.55
C THR A 578 9.56 55.82 16.16
N LEU A 579 8.53 55.56 16.98
CA LEU A 579 7.21 56.17 16.90
C LEU A 579 6.94 56.99 18.16
N ILE A 580 6.42 58.19 17.99
CA ILE A 580 5.79 58.99 19.05
C ILE A 580 4.32 59.16 18.70
N TYR A 581 3.44 58.55 19.49
CA TYR A 581 1.98 58.60 19.27
C TYR A 581 1.27 58.68 20.63
N GLU A 582 0.29 59.58 20.77
CA GLU A 582 -0.43 59.85 22.03
C GLU A 582 0.49 60.11 23.25
N GLY A 583 1.66 60.74 23.02
CA GLY A 583 2.63 61.03 24.08
C GLY A 583 3.42 59.80 24.59
N LYS A 584 3.30 58.64 23.93
CA LYS A 584 4.12 57.44 24.17
C LYS A 584 5.16 57.28 23.07
N THR A 585 6.37 56.91 23.46
CA THR A 585 7.45 56.56 22.54
C THR A 585 7.63 55.04 22.49
N SER A 586 7.69 54.48 21.30
CA SER A 586 8.03 53.07 21.07
C SER A 586 9.10 52.94 19.99
N THR A 587 9.89 51.88 20.08
CA THR A 587 10.97 51.60 19.14
C THR A 587 10.92 50.15 18.69
N THR A 588 11.22 49.89 17.42
CA THR A 588 11.41 48.55 16.88
C THR A 588 12.60 48.54 15.91
N SER A 589 13.21 47.38 15.68
CA SER A 589 14.30 47.23 14.70
C SER A 589 13.81 46.50 13.46
N SER A 590 14.42 46.79 12.32
CA SER A 590 14.23 46.00 11.09
C SER A 590 14.62 44.54 11.31
N LEU A 591 13.96 43.64 10.59
CA LEU A 591 14.30 42.22 10.61
C LEU A 591 15.57 41.94 9.80
N GLY A 592 15.75 42.65 8.69
CA GLY A 592 16.94 42.60 7.87
C GLY A 592 18.01 43.59 8.28
N GLU A 593 19.25 43.28 7.92
CA GLU A 593 20.39 44.19 8.02
C GLU A 593 20.71 44.82 6.66
N ILE A 594 21.32 46.01 6.68
CA ILE A 594 21.82 46.64 5.46
C ILE A 594 23.31 46.33 5.29
N TYR A 595 23.66 45.85 4.10
CA TYR A 595 25.03 45.62 3.63
C TYR A 595 25.38 46.73 2.64
N VAL A 596 26.50 47.42 2.83
CA VAL A 596 26.91 48.51 1.94
C VAL A 596 28.17 48.13 1.15
N VAL A 597 28.05 48.14 -0.16
CA VAL A 597 29.11 47.84 -1.12
C VAL A 597 29.89 49.13 -1.42
N GLY A 598 31.17 49.16 -1.06
CA GLY A 598 32.06 50.26 -1.38
C GLY A 598 32.35 50.37 -2.89
N GLU A 599 32.93 51.49 -3.31
CA GLU A 599 33.21 51.78 -4.73
C GLU A 599 33.94 50.61 -5.42
N GLY A 600 33.40 50.16 -6.57
CA GLY A 600 33.97 49.05 -7.36
C GLY A 600 33.81 47.65 -6.75
N GLY A 601 33.12 47.52 -5.61
CA GLY A 601 32.75 46.25 -5.02
C GLY A 601 31.59 45.56 -5.74
N LYS A 602 31.33 44.30 -5.37
CA LYS A 602 30.19 43.52 -5.85
C LYS A 602 29.47 42.92 -4.65
N LEU A 603 28.14 42.93 -4.68
CA LEU A 603 27.34 42.23 -3.69
C LEU A 603 27.32 40.73 -4.03
N THR A 604 27.69 39.90 -3.07
CA THR A 604 27.69 38.43 -3.20
C THR A 604 26.73 37.81 -2.21
N MET A 605 26.11 36.71 -2.62
CA MET A 605 25.26 35.90 -1.76
C MET A 605 25.71 34.44 -1.74
N THR A 606 25.39 33.74 -0.65
CA THR A 606 25.45 32.28 -0.54
C THR A 606 24.04 31.73 -0.37
N ALA A 607 23.70 30.66 -1.10
CA ALA A 607 22.45 29.94 -0.87
C ALA A 607 22.42 29.33 0.54
N ALA A 608 21.41 29.66 1.34
CA ALA A 608 21.31 29.23 2.75
C ALA A 608 20.46 27.97 2.91
N GLU A 609 19.47 27.76 2.04
CA GLU A 609 18.64 26.54 2.03
C GLU A 609 19.36 25.36 1.37
N TYR A 610 18.99 24.14 1.79
CA TYR A 610 19.42 22.88 1.17
C TYR A 610 19.25 22.89 -0.35
N ILE A 611 18.06 23.30 -0.81
CA ILE A 611 17.72 23.53 -2.21
C ILE A 611 16.95 24.85 -2.33
N GLY A 612 17.65 25.92 -2.72
CA GLY A 612 17.06 27.22 -3.01
C GLY A 612 16.37 27.23 -4.38
N THR A 613 15.19 27.86 -4.48
CA THR A 613 14.43 27.94 -5.74
C THR A 613 14.71 29.25 -6.46
N VAL A 614 15.07 29.16 -7.75
CA VAL A 614 15.27 30.33 -8.63
C VAL A 614 14.10 30.43 -9.59
N PHE A 615 13.51 31.63 -9.64
CA PHE A 615 12.32 31.98 -10.39
C PHE A 615 12.70 32.81 -11.62
N SER A 616 11.91 32.75 -12.70
CA SER A 616 12.16 33.53 -13.91
C SER A 616 11.95 35.03 -13.72
N GLU A 617 11.04 35.41 -12.82
CA GLU A 617 10.66 36.79 -12.51
C GLU A 617 10.71 37.02 -10.99
N PRO A 618 10.68 38.27 -10.48
CA PRO A 618 10.62 38.58 -9.04
C PRO A 618 9.25 38.28 -8.41
N ASP A 619 8.68 37.12 -8.72
CA ASP A 619 7.40 36.60 -8.25
C ASP A 619 7.52 35.09 -8.02
N THR A 620 7.17 34.63 -6.82
CA THR A 620 7.19 33.21 -6.47
C THR A 620 6.16 32.36 -7.21
N ASN A 621 5.24 33.00 -7.96
CA ASN A 621 4.31 32.33 -8.86
C ASN A 621 4.83 32.21 -10.31
N SER A 622 6.00 32.76 -10.61
CA SER A 622 6.63 32.62 -11.92
C SER A 622 7.32 31.27 -12.08
N ASP A 623 7.77 30.97 -13.30
CA ASP A 623 8.38 29.68 -13.63
C ASP A 623 9.66 29.43 -12.81
N ILE A 624 9.82 28.21 -12.30
CA ILE A 624 11.06 27.78 -11.67
C ILE A 624 12.05 27.42 -12.75
N ILE A 625 13.20 28.10 -12.78
CA ILE A 625 14.23 27.91 -13.82
C ILE A 625 15.47 27.18 -13.31
N ALA A 626 15.70 27.16 -11.99
CA ALA A 626 16.83 26.46 -11.39
C ALA A 626 16.65 26.15 -9.89
N SER A 627 17.53 25.28 -9.40
CA SER A 627 17.65 24.87 -8.00
C SER A 627 19.09 25.12 -7.54
N LEU A 628 19.32 25.95 -6.51
CA LEU A 628 20.65 26.18 -5.95
C LEU A 628 20.92 25.25 -4.78
N LYS A 629 22.06 24.56 -4.78
CA LYS A 629 22.51 23.77 -3.62
C LYS A 629 23.09 24.69 -2.53
N GLN A 630 22.89 24.31 -1.28
CA GLN A 630 23.39 25.08 -0.13
C GLN A 630 24.88 25.43 -0.25
N GLY A 631 25.21 26.68 0.04
CA GLY A 631 26.56 27.22 -0.04
C GLY A 631 27.04 27.59 -1.44
N SER A 632 26.20 27.43 -2.48
CA SER A 632 26.51 27.98 -3.81
C SER A 632 26.66 29.50 -3.72
N VAL A 633 27.66 30.06 -4.42
CA VAL A 633 27.96 31.50 -4.41
C VAL A 633 27.57 32.13 -5.73
N ASP A 634 26.89 33.28 -5.66
CA ASP A 634 26.62 34.12 -6.83
C ASP A 634 26.71 35.62 -6.50
N LEU A 635 26.71 36.44 -7.54
CA LEU A 635 26.58 37.89 -7.50
C LEU A 635 25.12 38.29 -7.54
N VAL A 636 24.76 39.30 -6.75
CA VAL A 636 23.46 39.95 -6.83
C VAL A 636 23.54 41.13 -7.80
N THR A 637 22.72 41.11 -8.85
CA THR A 637 22.69 42.15 -9.90
C THR A 637 21.61 43.20 -9.65
N ASP A 638 20.47 42.78 -9.11
CA ASP A 638 19.33 43.62 -8.75
C ASP A 638 18.56 43.01 -7.57
N GLN A 639 17.57 43.72 -7.03
CA GLN A 639 16.76 43.24 -5.91
C GLN A 639 15.42 43.97 -5.76
N THR A 640 14.46 43.27 -5.17
CA THR A 640 13.22 43.83 -4.62
C THR A 640 13.29 43.83 -3.08
N ASP A 641 12.18 44.15 -2.42
CA ASP A 641 12.09 44.03 -0.96
C ASP A 641 12.24 42.57 -0.49
N THR A 642 11.86 41.60 -1.32
CA THR A 642 11.77 40.18 -0.94
C THR A 642 12.68 39.25 -1.74
N MET A 643 13.20 39.68 -2.90
CA MET A 643 13.99 38.84 -3.80
C MET A 643 15.27 39.54 -4.27
N CYS A 644 16.24 38.77 -4.72
CA CYS A 644 17.44 39.25 -5.39
C CYS A 644 17.59 38.57 -6.75
N GLU A 645 17.98 39.35 -7.76
CA GLU A 645 18.33 38.87 -9.09
C GLU A 645 19.79 38.39 -9.07
N LEU A 646 20.03 37.27 -9.72
CA LEU A 646 21.31 36.60 -9.75
C LEU A 646 22.03 36.81 -11.07
N SER A 647 23.36 36.92 -11.02
CA SER A 647 24.15 37.02 -12.25
C SER A 647 24.14 35.73 -13.08
N SER A 648 23.84 34.57 -12.47
CA SER A 648 23.54 33.33 -13.20
C SER A 648 22.19 33.36 -13.94
N GLY A 649 21.36 34.38 -13.68
CA GLY A 649 20.01 34.54 -14.19
C GLY A 649 18.93 34.15 -13.17
N GLY A 650 17.80 34.87 -13.23
CA GLY A 650 16.62 34.64 -12.40
C GLY A 650 16.67 35.28 -11.02
N TRP A 651 15.64 35.00 -10.22
CA TRP A 651 15.36 35.63 -8.94
C TRP A 651 15.24 34.62 -7.82
N ILE A 652 15.84 34.89 -6.67
CA ILE A 652 15.75 34.04 -5.47
C ILE A 652 15.28 34.84 -4.27
N LEU A 653 14.54 34.19 -3.38
CA LEU A 653 14.04 34.80 -2.15
C LEU A 653 15.22 35.22 -1.24
N LYS A 654 15.16 36.45 -0.72
CA LYS A 654 16.16 36.95 0.23
C LYS A 654 16.18 36.18 1.54
N SER A 655 15.06 35.55 1.91
CA SER A 655 14.98 34.69 3.10
C SER A 655 15.73 33.36 2.95
N THR A 656 16.18 33.01 1.74
CA THR A 656 16.84 31.73 1.45
C THR A 656 18.31 31.90 1.08
N VAL A 657 18.88 33.09 1.30
CA VAL A 657 20.27 33.44 0.98
C VAL A 657 20.88 34.29 2.09
N ASP A 658 22.19 34.21 2.23
CA ASP A 658 22.96 35.08 3.12
C ASP A 658 23.86 36.00 2.28
N PHE A 659 23.87 37.29 2.57
CA PHE A 659 24.82 38.22 1.96
C PHE A 659 26.19 38.11 2.63
N VAL A 660 27.23 38.13 1.81
CA VAL A 660 28.61 37.90 2.26
C VAL A 660 29.33 39.23 2.46
N GLU A 661 29.87 39.43 3.67
CA GLU A 661 30.75 40.56 3.99
C GLU A 661 32.18 40.31 3.46
N GLY A 662 32.85 41.37 3.02
CA GLY A 662 34.24 41.32 2.56
C GLY A 662 34.40 41.62 1.08
N ALA A 663 35.60 41.32 0.56
CA ALA A 663 35.86 41.39 -0.87
C ALA A 663 35.15 40.23 -1.59
N ALA A 664 34.54 40.50 -2.74
CA ALA A 664 33.81 39.49 -3.50
C ALA A 664 34.73 38.31 -3.89
N SER A 665 34.36 37.10 -3.46
CA SER A 665 35.07 35.85 -3.75
C SER A 665 34.08 34.81 -4.25
N TYR A 666 34.02 34.65 -5.57
CA TYR A 666 32.98 33.86 -6.25
C TYR A 666 33.51 33.02 -7.42
N GLN A 667 34.71 33.31 -7.93
CA GLN A 667 35.29 32.58 -9.06
C GLN A 667 35.79 31.19 -8.63
N ASN A 668 35.17 30.16 -9.19
CA ASN A 668 35.60 28.78 -9.05
C ASN A 668 36.73 28.46 -10.04
N ASN A 669 37.90 28.11 -9.52
CA ASN A 669 39.07 27.79 -10.32
C ASN A 669 39.28 26.27 -10.34
N VAL A 670 39.01 25.65 -11.50
CA VAL A 670 39.13 24.19 -11.64
C VAL A 670 40.60 23.79 -11.78
N SER A 671 40.99 22.79 -11.01
CA SER A 671 42.36 22.27 -10.96
C SER A 671 42.51 20.88 -11.55
N GLU A 672 41.57 19.98 -11.28
CA GLU A 672 41.53 18.61 -11.81
C GLU A 672 40.11 18.07 -11.83
N VAL A 673 39.88 17.03 -12.63
CA VAL A 673 38.64 16.25 -12.64
C VAL A 673 38.99 14.78 -12.44
N LEU A 674 38.29 14.13 -11.52
CA LEU A 674 38.46 12.71 -11.21
C LEU A 674 37.22 11.93 -11.64
N LEU A 675 37.41 10.88 -12.44
CA LEU A 675 36.36 9.91 -12.77
C LEU A 675 36.46 8.69 -11.85
N LYS A 676 35.34 8.29 -11.26
CA LYS A 676 35.17 7.02 -10.55
C LYS A 676 34.03 6.22 -11.18
N GLU A 677 34.34 5.01 -11.63
CA GLU A 677 33.36 4.01 -12.03
C GLU A 677 32.82 3.30 -10.78
N LYS A 678 31.50 3.16 -10.64
CA LYS A 678 30.86 2.48 -9.51
C LYS A 678 30.57 1.01 -9.85
N GLU A 679 30.44 0.18 -8.81
CA GLU A 679 30.15 -1.26 -8.97
C GLU A 679 28.74 -1.50 -9.53
N ASP A 680 27.79 -0.63 -9.21
CA ASP A 680 26.41 -0.61 -9.71
C ASP A 680 26.29 -0.24 -11.20
N GLY A 681 27.39 0.19 -11.84
CA GLY A 681 27.43 0.63 -13.23
C GLY A 681 27.31 2.15 -13.43
N GLY A 682 27.02 2.91 -12.37
CA GLY A 682 27.01 4.36 -12.41
C GLY A 682 28.41 4.99 -12.42
N GLN A 683 28.46 6.32 -12.48
CA GLN A 683 29.71 7.08 -12.56
C GLN A 683 29.69 8.32 -11.69
N THR A 684 30.85 8.71 -11.18
CA THR A 684 31.04 9.96 -10.44
C THR A 684 32.16 10.78 -11.09
N TYR A 685 31.90 12.05 -11.37
CA TYR A 685 32.93 13.02 -11.73
C TYR A 685 33.10 14.03 -10.59
N THR A 686 34.30 14.11 -10.02
CA THR A 686 34.63 15.13 -9.01
C THR A 686 35.46 16.21 -9.66
N ILE A 687 34.90 17.42 -9.80
CA ILE A 687 35.54 18.60 -10.34
C ILE A 687 36.15 19.39 -9.18
N LYS A 688 37.48 19.33 -9.04
CA LYS A 688 38.16 20.03 -7.95
C LYS A 688 38.27 21.52 -8.22
N GLY A 689 37.62 22.28 -7.35
CA GLY A 689 37.42 23.72 -7.49
C GLY A 689 37.85 24.49 -6.24
N THR A 690 37.90 25.81 -6.35
CA THR A 690 38.16 26.70 -5.22
C THR A 690 36.88 27.21 -4.54
N HIS A 691 35.73 27.10 -5.21
CA HIS A 691 34.43 27.57 -4.74
C HIS A 691 33.31 26.63 -5.20
N LYS A 692 32.11 26.85 -4.64
CA LYS A 692 30.86 26.15 -4.96
C LYS A 692 30.09 26.95 -6.02
N PRO A 693 30.25 26.70 -7.32
CA PRO A 693 29.64 27.51 -8.38
C PRO A 693 28.14 27.24 -8.49
N VAL A 694 27.32 28.29 -8.65
CA VAL A 694 25.94 28.09 -9.14
C VAL A 694 25.94 27.33 -10.45
N PHE A 695 24.94 26.46 -10.65
CA PHE A 695 24.81 25.67 -11.86
C PHE A 695 23.35 25.57 -12.34
N HIS A 696 23.19 25.41 -13.65
CA HIS A 696 21.95 24.98 -14.29
C HIS A 696 22.19 23.64 -14.98
N SER A 697 21.30 22.67 -14.77
CA SER A 697 21.42 21.33 -15.37
C SER A 697 20.13 20.86 -16.03
N SER A 698 20.27 20.06 -17.08
CA SER A 698 19.18 19.34 -17.73
C SER A 698 19.63 17.93 -18.13
N LEU A 699 18.67 17.01 -18.22
CA LEU A 699 18.87 15.67 -18.72
C LEU A 699 17.81 15.42 -19.79
N ASP A 700 18.28 15.24 -21.02
CA ASP A 700 17.46 14.87 -22.17
C ASP A 700 17.76 13.40 -22.54
N ASP A 701 17.04 12.82 -23.50
CA ASP A 701 17.17 11.41 -23.90
C ASP A 701 18.59 10.98 -24.31
N ASP A 702 19.40 11.90 -24.84
CA ASP A 702 20.72 11.60 -25.41
C ASP A 702 21.89 12.23 -24.64
N ALA A 703 21.63 13.14 -23.69
CA ALA A 703 22.68 13.82 -22.97
C ALA A 703 22.25 14.46 -21.66
N PHE A 704 23.21 14.49 -20.73
CA PHE A 704 23.19 15.39 -19.58
C PHE A 704 23.95 16.68 -19.91
N THR A 705 23.37 17.84 -19.62
CA THR A 705 24.01 19.14 -19.80
C THR A 705 24.06 19.88 -18.48
N ILE A 706 25.21 20.47 -18.15
CA ILE A 706 25.37 21.33 -16.98
C ILE A 706 26.17 22.59 -17.33
N THR A 707 25.67 23.75 -16.95
CA THR A 707 26.38 25.03 -17.02
C THR A 707 26.82 25.43 -15.62
N LEU A 708 28.13 25.53 -15.40
CA LEU A 708 28.74 26.00 -14.15
C LEU A 708 29.08 27.48 -14.31
N TYR A 709 28.46 28.34 -13.50
CA TYR A 709 28.71 29.79 -13.52
C TYR A 709 29.97 30.13 -12.74
N HIS A 710 30.59 31.27 -13.08
CA HIS A 710 31.82 31.77 -12.46
C HIS A 710 32.97 30.76 -12.43
N THR A 711 33.00 29.84 -13.39
CA THR A 711 33.91 28.70 -13.39
C THR A 711 34.95 28.85 -14.49
N VAL A 712 36.22 28.80 -14.12
CA VAL A 712 37.36 29.01 -15.02
C VAL A 712 38.32 27.82 -15.00
N ASN A 713 39.27 27.83 -15.96
CA ASN A 713 40.31 26.80 -16.13
C ASN A 713 39.81 25.40 -16.52
N VAL A 714 38.63 25.32 -17.15
CA VAL A 714 38.11 24.08 -17.74
C VAL A 714 38.66 23.93 -19.17
N GLN A 715 39.65 23.06 -19.37
CA GLN A 715 40.39 22.91 -20.64
C GLN A 715 39.99 21.64 -21.40
N GLU A 716 40.11 21.67 -22.73
CA GLU A 716 39.79 20.51 -23.57
C GLU A 716 40.61 19.28 -23.15
N GLY A 717 39.94 18.12 -23.02
CA GLY A 717 40.56 16.88 -22.56
C GLY A 717 40.68 16.71 -21.05
N LEU A 718 40.13 17.64 -20.24
CA LEU A 718 40.10 17.51 -18.78
C LEU A 718 39.15 16.41 -18.29
N PHE A 719 38.15 16.04 -19.09
CA PHE A 719 37.18 14.99 -18.79
C PHE A 719 37.54 13.71 -19.54
N GLU A 720 37.58 12.59 -18.83
CA GLU A 720 37.74 11.26 -19.42
C GLU A 720 36.37 10.67 -19.78
N ASN A 721 36.23 10.12 -20.99
CA ASN A 721 35.02 9.37 -21.35
C ASN A 721 35.01 8.03 -20.60
N GLY A 722 34.05 7.86 -19.70
CA GLY A 722 33.86 6.58 -19.01
C GLY A 722 33.00 5.56 -19.79
N LYS A 723 32.42 4.61 -19.07
CA LYS A 723 31.42 3.65 -19.56
C LYS A 723 30.09 4.24 -20.02
N LEU A 724 29.52 5.28 -19.39
CA LEU A 724 28.18 5.78 -19.74
C LEU A 724 28.16 6.73 -20.93
N PHE A 725 29.23 7.51 -21.13
CA PHE A 725 29.25 8.62 -22.09
C PHE A 725 30.12 8.31 -23.31
N SER A 726 29.61 8.64 -24.50
CA SER A 726 30.33 8.53 -25.77
C SER A 726 31.26 9.72 -26.01
N ASP A 727 30.86 10.90 -25.53
CA ASP A 727 31.56 12.16 -25.66
C ASP A 727 31.22 13.09 -24.49
N ILE A 728 32.21 13.84 -24.01
CA ILE A 728 32.03 14.93 -23.05
C ILE A 728 32.64 16.18 -23.68
N SER A 729 31.78 17.08 -24.13
CA SER A 729 32.19 18.34 -24.76
C SER A 729 32.06 19.50 -23.78
N GLN A 730 32.91 20.52 -23.98
CA GLN A 730 32.92 21.73 -23.17
C GLN A 730 32.79 22.97 -24.04
N ARG A 731 32.10 23.98 -23.51
CA ARG A 731 31.98 25.30 -24.12
C ARG A 731 32.17 26.36 -23.04
N VAL A 732 33.20 27.19 -23.21
CA VAL A 732 33.35 28.43 -22.42
C VAL A 732 32.46 29.49 -23.06
N ASN A 733 31.59 30.11 -22.26
CA ASN A 733 30.63 31.11 -22.71
C ASN A 733 31.17 32.53 -22.46
N ASP A 734 30.53 33.52 -23.09
CA ASP A 734 30.94 34.93 -22.99
C ASP A 734 30.62 35.56 -21.62
N ASP A 735 29.82 34.88 -20.79
CA ASP A 735 29.32 35.31 -19.48
C ASP A 735 30.10 34.70 -18.29
N GLU A 736 31.35 34.27 -18.51
CA GLU A 736 32.19 33.62 -17.50
C GLU A 736 31.65 32.27 -16.98
N SER A 737 30.69 31.65 -17.68
CA SER A 737 30.22 30.29 -17.42
C SER A 737 30.87 29.24 -18.33
N VAL A 738 30.84 27.98 -17.90
CA VAL A 738 31.26 26.82 -18.71
C VAL A 738 30.11 25.83 -18.80
N THR A 739 29.69 25.51 -20.03
CA THR A 739 28.72 24.45 -20.30
C THR A 739 29.44 23.15 -20.65
N LEU A 740 29.10 22.07 -19.95
CA LEU A 740 29.53 20.71 -20.20
C LEU A 740 28.35 19.91 -20.74
N ARG A 741 28.56 19.16 -21.82
CA ARG A 741 27.58 18.24 -22.38
C ARG A 741 28.13 16.83 -22.40
N PHE A 742 27.51 15.95 -21.62
CA PHE A 742 27.82 14.53 -21.48
C PHE A 742 26.86 13.74 -22.38
N THR A 743 27.33 13.36 -23.57
CA THR A 743 26.54 12.59 -24.55
C THR A 743 26.52 11.12 -24.17
N LEU A 744 25.33 10.54 -23.99
CA LEU A 744 25.15 9.15 -23.63
C LEU A 744 25.62 8.20 -24.75
N LYS A 745 26.01 6.98 -24.39
CA LYS A 745 26.19 5.91 -25.39
C LYS A 745 24.84 5.37 -25.82
N GLU A 746 24.78 4.85 -27.04
CA GLU A 746 23.58 4.18 -27.57
C GLU A 746 23.10 3.07 -26.61
N GLY A 747 21.82 3.11 -26.24
CA GLY A 747 21.18 2.15 -25.34
C GLY A 747 21.38 2.43 -23.84
N VAL A 748 22.21 3.41 -23.45
CA VAL A 748 22.34 3.82 -22.04
C VAL A 748 21.21 4.76 -21.68
N LYS A 749 20.52 4.46 -20.57
CA LYS A 749 19.59 5.38 -19.92
C LYS A 749 20.07 5.66 -18.50
N LEU A 750 19.96 6.91 -18.07
CA LEU A 750 20.22 7.29 -16.69
C LEU A 750 18.94 7.15 -15.87
N TRP A 751 19.08 6.64 -14.66
CA TRP A 751 18.01 6.59 -13.66
C TRP A 751 17.79 7.94 -12.99
N GLY A 752 18.88 8.70 -12.90
CA GLY A 752 18.93 10.02 -12.31
C GLY A 752 20.35 10.54 -12.32
N TYR A 753 20.50 11.76 -11.81
CA TYR A 753 21.79 12.38 -11.57
C TYR A 753 21.75 13.19 -10.28
N ASN A 754 22.90 13.41 -9.66
CA ASN A 754 23.03 14.33 -8.55
C ASN A 754 24.19 15.31 -8.78
N VAL A 755 24.01 16.54 -8.32
CA VAL A 755 25.04 17.57 -8.32
C VAL A 755 25.18 18.09 -6.90
N GLU A 756 26.33 17.84 -6.28
CA GLU A 756 26.61 18.21 -4.89
C GLU A 756 27.94 18.91 -4.74
N TYR A 757 28.19 19.43 -3.54
CA TYR A 757 29.52 19.83 -3.11
C TYR A 757 30.01 18.93 -2.00
N ASP A 758 31.19 18.35 -2.15
CA ASP A 758 31.79 17.57 -1.07
C ASP A 758 32.26 18.47 0.09
N LEU A 759 32.81 17.85 1.14
CA LEU A 759 33.29 18.56 2.32
C LEU A 759 34.47 19.52 2.03
N GLU A 760 35.17 19.33 0.91
CA GLU A 760 36.25 20.22 0.46
C GLU A 760 35.72 21.35 -0.44
N GLY A 761 34.44 21.30 -0.83
CA GLY A 761 33.80 22.26 -1.72
C GLY A 761 33.92 21.93 -3.21
N ASN A 762 34.40 20.73 -3.56
CA ASN A 762 34.49 20.29 -4.95
C ASN A 762 33.09 19.96 -5.49
N THR A 763 32.84 20.24 -6.78
CA THR A 763 31.58 19.84 -7.43
C THR A 763 31.61 18.35 -7.76
N VAL A 764 30.61 17.61 -7.29
CA VAL A 764 30.47 16.17 -7.54
C VAL A 764 29.25 15.93 -8.42
N LEU A 765 29.47 15.32 -9.59
CA LEU A 765 28.43 14.87 -10.51
C LEU A 765 28.28 13.36 -10.40
N ASP A 766 27.19 12.90 -9.79
CA ASP A 766 26.85 11.47 -9.67
C ASP A 766 25.81 11.11 -10.74
N PHE A 767 26.12 10.12 -11.57
CA PHE A 767 25.21 9.55 -12.57
C PHE A 767 24.77 8.15 -12.12
N LEU A 768 23.45 7.92 -12.13
CA LEU A 768 22.84 6.70 -11.63
C LEU A 768 22.28 5.88 -12.80
N THR A 769 22.45 4.57 -12.73
CA THR A 769 21.88 3.60 -13.67
C THR A 769 20.67 2.91 -13.03
N PRO A 770 19.74 2.37 -13.83
CA PRO A 770 18.58 1.69 -13.27
C PRO A 770 18.99 0.58 -12.29
N PRO A 771 18.28 0.41 -11.16
CA PRO A 771 18.47 -0.74 -10.29
C PRO A 771 18.09 -2.02 -11.05
N LYS A 772 18.43 -3.19 -10.49
CA LYS A 772 18.09 -4.49 -11.06
C LYS A 772 17.30 -5.31 -10.06
N LEU A 773 16.36 -6.10 -10.56
CA LEU A 773 15.71 -7.12 -9.75
C LEU A 773 16.73 -8.21 -9.40
N SER A 774 16.58 -8.77 -8.19
CA SER A 774 17.37 -9.89 -7.70
C SER A 774 17.06 -11.18 -8.47
N ASP A 775 18.07 -12.06 -8.57
CA ASP A 775 17.89 -13.43 -9.06
C ASP A 775 17.12 -14.32 -8.07
N ASN A 776 16.89 -13.84 -6.83
CA ASN A 776 16.05 -14.51 -5.85
C ASN A 776 14.56 -14.19 -6.10
N PRO A 777 13.75 -15.12 -6.63
CA PRO A 777 12.39 -14.84 -7.02
C PRO A 777 11.48 -14.54 -5.82
N ALA A 778 11.81 -14.99 -4.61
CA ALA A 778 11.05 -14.67 -3.40
C ALA A 778 11.39 -13.28 -2.81
N LYS A 779 12.49 -12.67 -3.27
CA LYS A 779 12.96 -11.34 -2.83
C LYS A 779 13.44 -10.52 -4.02
N PRO A 780 12.56 -10.22 -4.99
CA PRO A 780 12.94 -9.56 -6.23
C PRO A 780 13.51 -8.14 -6.02
N LEU A 781 13.20 -7.48 -4.89
CA LEU A 781 13.68 -6.14 -4.57
C LEU A 781 14.95 -6.15 -3.70
N GLU A 782 15.58 -7.30 -3.49
CA GLU A 782 16.86 -7.37 -2.76
C GLU A 782 17.92 -6.49 -3.43
N GLY A 783 18.44 -5.52 -2.68
CA GLY A 783 19.40 -4.53 -3.16
C GLY A 783 18.79 -3.22 -3.66
N VAL A 784 17.46 -3.12 -3.76
CA VAL A 784 16.74 -1.88 -4.10
C VAL A 784 16.48 -1.09 -2.82
N VAL A 785 16.75 0.21 -2.85
CA VAL A 785 16.55 1.14 -1.72
C VAL A 785 15.45 2.14 -2.06
N ILE A 786 14.41 2.25 -1.23
CA ILE A 786 13.22 3.07 -1.54
C ILE A 786 12.97 4.05 -0.39
N ALA A 787 12.79 5.33 -0.70
CA ALA A 787 12.31 6.32 0.25
C ALA A 787 10.79 6.48 0.16
N LEU A 788 10.13 6.39 1.31
CA LEU A 788 8.71 6.69 1.47
C LEU A 788 8.54 7.92 2.35
N ASP A 789 7.80 8.90 1.85
CA ASP A 789 7.49 10.13 2.54
C ASP A 789 6.01 10.21 2.89
N ALA A 790 5.72 10.25 4.19
CA ALA A 790 4.39 10.55 4.67
C ALA A 790 4.21 12.08 4.71
N GLY A 791 3.42 12.63 3.79
CA GLY A 791 3.13 14.07 3.74
C GLY A 791 2.64 14.62 5.08
N HIS A 792 2.90 15.92 5.33
CA HIS A 792 2.46 16.64 6.53
C HIS A 792 3.07 16.08 7.85
N GLY A 793 2.39 16.27 8.98
CA GLY A 793 2.80 15.80 10.31
C GLY A 793 2.82 16.89 11.37
N GLY A 794 2.65 16.51 12.64
CA GLY A 794 2.66 17.44 13.77
C GLY A 794 1.47 18.39 13.77
N ASP A 795 1.75 19.70 13.81
CA ASP A 795 0.73 20.76 13.78
C ASP A 795 0.17 21.04 12.37
N ASP A 796 0.71 20.38 11.35
CA ASP A 796 0.17 20.37 9.99
C ASP A 796 -0.65 19.07 9.77
N PRO A 797 -1.99 19.12 9.87
CA PRO A 797 -2.83 17.93 9.65
C PRO A 797 -2.97 17.55 8.17
N GLY A 798 -2.49 18.40 7.25
CA GLY A 798 -2.89 18.38 5.85
C GLY A 798 -4.37 18.72 5.69
N SER A 799 -4.96 18.23 4.61
CA SER A 799 -6.37 18.38 4.28
C SER A 799 -7.26 17.65 5.29
N LEU A 800 -8.36 18.30 5.68
CA LEU A 800 -9.37 17.70 6.56
C LEU A 800 -10.50 17.13 5.73
N GLY A 801 -10.94 15.92 6.07
CA GLY A 801 -12.17 15.33 5.55
C GLY A 801 -13.38 15.56 6.45
N PRO A 802 -14.52 14.92 6.14
CA PRO A 802 -15.77 15.04 6.92
C PRO A 802 -15.64 14.70 8.41
N GLY A 803 -14.66 13.89 8.83
CA GLY A 803 -14.35 13.62 10.24
C GLY A 803 -13.74 14.82 11.00
N GLY A 804 -13.29 15.86 10.28
CA GLY A 804 -12.59 17.00 10.86
C GLY A 804 -11.36 16.59 11.66
N SER A 805 -11.01 17.33 12.71
CA SER A 805 -9.90 17.00 13.61
C SER A 805 -10.20 15.86 14.60
N ASN A 806 -11.42 15.30 14.58
CA ASN A 806 -11.83 14.18 15.44
C ASN A 806 -11.81 12.83 14.71
N GLY A 807 -11.59 12.83 13.39
CA GLY A 807 -11.34 11.64 12.59
C GLY A 807 -9.92 11.64 12.05
N ALA A 808 -9.59 10.63 11.26
CA ALA A 808 -8.31 10.57 10.57
C ALA A 808 -8.11 11.79 9.66
N THR A 809 -6.95 12.43 9.76
CA THR A 809 -6.53 13.54 8.90
C THR A 809 -5.60 13.06 7.80
N GLU A 810 -5.29 13.90 6.82
CA GLU A 810 -4.40 13.52 5.71
C GLU A 810 -3.06 12.97 6.23
N LYS A 811 -2.44 13.60 7.24
CA LYS A 811 -1.17 13.13 7.82
C LYS A 811 -1.26 11.72 8.42
N ASP A 812 -2.42 11.32 8.92
CA ASP A 812 -2.67 10.03 9.55
C ASP A 812 -2.76 8.95 8.47
N ILE A 813 -3.56 9.23 7.43
CA ILE A 813 -3.74 8.35 6.28
C ILE A 813 -2.42 8.17 5.52
N ASN A 814 -1.67 9.25 5.31
CA ASN A 814 -0.36 9.19 4.65
C ASN A 814 0.64 8.32 5.45
N LEU A 815 0.64 8.43 6.78
CA LEU A 815 1.49 7.60 7.64
C LEU A 815 1.07 6.12 7.61
N ALA A 816 -0.24 5.86 7.59
CA ALA A 816 -0.81 4.53 7.50
C ALA A 816 -0.43 3.83 6.18
N ILE A 817 -0.57 4.52 5.04
CA ILE A 817 -0.15 4.03 3.71
C ILE A 817 1.36 3.79 3.67
N THR A 818 2.14 4.70 4.24
CA THR A 818 3.61 4.60 4.28
C THR A 818 4.05 3.34 5.02
N TYR A 819 3.46 3.05 6.18
CA TYR A 819 3.78 1.85 6.95
C TYR A 819 3.39 0.57 6.24
N GLU A 820 2.20 0.54 5.64
CA GLU A 820 1.75 -0.65 4.93
C GLU A 820 2.61 -0.92 3.68
N THR A 821 2.99 0.15 2.97
CA THR A 821 3.90 0.07 1.83
C THR A 821 5.30 -0.40 2.26
N GLN A 822 5.84 0.12 3.37
CA GLN A 822 7.12 -0.34 3.91
C GLN A 822 7.13 -1.85 4.12
N LYS A 823 6.11 -2.37 4.83
CA LYS A 823 6.01 -3.80 5.15
C LYS A 823 6.07 -4.66 3.91
N GLN A 824 5.31 -4.30 2.89
CA GLN A 824 5.21 -5.09 1.65
C GLN A 824 6.50 -5.02 0.81
N LEU A 825 7.15 -3.87 0.76
CA LEU A 825 8.44 -3.70 0.09
C LEU A 825 9.55 -4.49 0.79
N GLU A 826 9.64 -4.41 2.13
CA GLU A 826 10.61 -5.16 2.93
C GLU A 826 10.40 -6.68 2.84
N ALA A 827 9.13 -7.12 2.77
CA ALA A 827 8.78 -8.52 2.54
C ALA A 827 9.34 -9.06 1.21
N LEU A 828 9.47 -8.20 0.19
CA LEU A 828 10.08 -8.49 -1.10
C LEU A 828 11.59 -8.21 -1.16
N GLY A 829 12.21 -7.85 -0.04
CA GLY A 829 13.67 -7.69 0.10
C GLY A 829 14.19 -6.26 -0.07
N ALA A 830 13.34 -5.26 -0.31
CA ALA A 830 13.78 -3.88 -0.41
C ALA A 830 14.33 -3.35 0.93
N THR A 831 15.25 -2.40 0.85
CA THR A 831 15.59 -1.54 2.00
C THR A 831 14.73 -0.29 1.95
N VAL A 832 13.90 -0.06 2.96
CA VAL A 832 12.99 1.10 2.99
C VAL A 832 13.48 2.16 3.97
N SER A 833 13.51 3.41 3.51
CA SER A 833 13.77 4.60 4.33
C SER A 833 12.49 5.41 4.48
N LEU A 834 12.03 5.60 5.71
CA LEU A 834 10.92 6.51 5.99
C LEU A 834 11.47 7.92 6.26
N THR A 835 10.85 8.96 5.70
CA THR A 835 11.16 10.35 6.12
C THR A 835 10.73 10.59 7.57
N ARG A 836 9.56 10.08 7.96
CA ARG A 836 9.07 10.02 9.34
C ARG A 836 8.39 8.68 9.65
N SER A 837 8.53 8.25 10.90
CA SER A 837 7.85 7.08 11.47
C SER A 837 6.84 7.46 12.56
N ASP A 838 6.57 8.74 12.76
CA ASP A 838 5.63 9.21 13.78
C ASP A 838 4.92 10.48 13.30
N ASP A 839 4.14 11.10 14.19
CA ASP A 839 3.44 12.36 13.93
C ASP A 839 4.36 13.59 14.06
N SER A 840 5.64 13.48 13.66
CA SER A 840 6.55 14.61 13.58
C SER A 840 6.28 15.46 12.35
N ARG A 841 6.43 16.79 12.51
CA ARG A 841 6.50 17.72 11.38
C ARG A 841 7.92 17.80 10.86
N LEU A 842 8.11 17.57 9.56
CA LEU A 842 9.39 17.71 8.88
C LEU A 842 9.44 18.97 8.02
N SER A 843 10.58 19.65 8.06
CA SER A 843 11.00 20.61 7.05
C SER A 843 11.27 19.93 5.71
N PHE A 844 11.39 20.73 4.65
CA PHE A 844 11.71 20.20 3.32
C PHE A 844 13.09 19.53 3.27
N GLU A 845 14.08 20.10 3.96
CA GLU A 845 15.44 19.53 4.05
C GLU A 845 15.42 18.16 4.75
N GLU A 846 14.68 18.02 5.84
CA GLU A 846 14.53 16.75 6.56
C GLU A 846 13.85 15.65 5.73
N ARG A 847 13.05 16.02 4.72
CA ARG A 847 12.43 15.06 3.77
C ARG A 847 13.41 14.62 2.68
N CYS A 848 14.18 15.53 2.11
CA CYS A 848 15.01 15.24 0.93
C CYS A 848 16.43 14.76 1.25
N MET A 849 17.04 15.24 2.34
CA MET A 849 18.43 14.94 2.66
C MET A 849 18.67 13.47 3.02
N PRO A 850 17.83 12.78 3.83
CA PRO A 850 18.07 11.36 4.13
C PRO A 850 18.00 10.45 2.89
N PRO A 851 16.98 10.56 2.00
CA PRO A 851 16.94 9.80 0.75
C PRO A 851 18.15 10.03 -0.17
N GLU A 852 18.61 11.29 -0.29
CA GLU A 852 19.78 11.65 -1.09
C GLU A 852 21.05 10.98 -0.54
N ASN A 853 21.27 11.08 0.78
CA ASN A 853 22.40 10.46 1.46
C ASN A 853 22.39 8.92 1.38
N MET A 854 21.20 8.31 1.40
CA MET A 854 21.03 6.87 1.24
C MET A 854 21.14 6.42 -0.21
N LYS A 855 21.14 7.34 -1.17
CA LYS A 855 21.16 7.06 -2.61
C LYS A 855 20.02 6.14 -3.01
N VAL A 856 18.81 6.49 -2.61
CA VAL A 856 17.62 5.69 -2.91
C VAL A 856 17.38 5.58 -4.42
N ASP A 857 16.81 4.46 -4.83
CA ASP A 857 16.41 4.17 -6.20
C ASP A 857 15.05 4.76 -6.56
N PHE A 858 14.20 5.03 -5.55
CA PHE A 858 12.89 5.64 -5.72
C PHE A 858 12.56 6.56 -4.54
N TYR A 859 11.81 7.64 -4.80
CA TYR A 859 11.18 8.46 -3.77
C TYR A 859 9.68 8.62 -4.04
N ILE A 860 8.86 8.32 -3.04
CA ILE A 860 7.40 8.35 -3.13
C ILE A 860 6.83 9.16 -1.96
N SER A 861 6.16 10.27 -2.23
CA SER A 861 5.45 11.07 -1.23
C SER A 861 3.96 10.80 -1.27
N PHE A 862 3.39 10.26 -0.20
CA PHE A 862 1.95 10.03 -0.09
C PHE A 862 1.22 11.26 0.42
N HIS A 863 0.16 11.65 -0.30
CA HIS A 863 -0.73 12.77 -0.05
C HIS A 863 -2.20 12.43 -0.36
N GLN A 864 -3.09 13.30 0.11
CA GLN A 864 -4.52 13.26 -0.18
C GLN A 864 -5.00 14.64 -0.63
N ASN A 865 -5.65 14.68 -1.79
CA ASN A 865 -5.99 15.90 -2.48
C ASN A 865 -7.11 16.66 -1.75
N SER A 866 -7.32 17.90 -2.15
CA SER A 866 -8.35 18.77 -1.60
C SER A 866 -8.89 19.72 -2.66
N VAL A 867 -10.00 20.38 -2.33
CA VAL A 867 -10.60 21.43 -3.15
C VAL A 867 -10.98 22.60 -2.27
N ALA A 868 -11.09 23.79 -2.87
CA ALA A 868 -11.52 24.99 -2.17
C ALA A 868 -12.93 24.82 -1.57
N GLU A 869 -13.22 25.52 -0.47
CA GLU A 869 -14.49 25.43 0.26
C GLU A 869 -15.69 25.99 -0.52
N ILE A 870 -15.45 26.53 -1.70
CA ILE A 870 -16.46 27.04 -2.63
C ILE A 870 -16.79 26.02 -3.74
N THR A 871 -16.11 24.88 -3.74
CA THR A 871 -16.29 23.80 -4.71
C THR A 871 -17.13 22.70 -4.08
N ASP A 872 -18.01 22.08 -4.87
CA ASP A 872 -18.70 20.88 -4.43
C ASP A 872 -17.75 19.69 -4.50
N ALA A 873 -17.29 19.22 -3.34
CA ALA A 873 -16.33 18.13 -3.29
C ALA A 873 -16.97 16.75 -3.50
N SER A 874 -18.30 16.60 -3.40
CA SER A 874 -18.92 15.27 -3.52
C SER A 874 -18.80 14.67 -4.92
N ASP A 875 -18.60 15.52 -5.93
CA ASP A 875 -18.48 15.10 -7.34
C ASP A 875 -17.02 14.92 -7.80
N ILE A 876 -16.05 15.28 -6.96
CA ILE A 876 -14.62 15.24 -7.31
C ILE A 876 -13.98 14.05 -6.63
N HIS A 877 -13.41 13.15 -7.44
CA HIS A 877 -12.80 11.91 -6.98
C HIS A 877 -11.74 11.41 -7.97
N GLY A 878 -10.88 10.51 -7.51
CA GLY A 878 -9.86 9.83 -8.30
C GLY A 878 -8.43 10.05 -7.84
N THR A 879 -7.49 9.38 -8.51
CA THR A 879 -6.06 9.37 -8.17
C THR A 879 -5.25 10.18 -9.17
N GLU A 880 -4.33 11.01 -8.67
CA GLU A 880 -3.36 11.80 -9.45
C GLU A 880 -1.94 11.46 -8.99
N ILE A 881 -1.00 11.33 -9.93
CA ILE A 881 0.42 11.13 -9.61
C ILE A 881 1.20 12.31 -10.18
N TYR A 882 1.89 13.06 -9.33
CA TYR A 882 2.67 14.21 -9.74
C TYR A 882 4.16 13.87 -9.85
N TYR A 883 4.79 14.41 -10.88
CA TYR A 883 6.24 14.33 -11.09
C TYR A 883 6.78 15.66 -11.61
N HIS A 884 8.11 15.86 -11.61
CA HIS A 884 8.72 17.08 -12.16
C HIS A 884 9.65 16.80 -13.34
N TYR A 885 10.64 15.93 -13.15
CA TYR A 885 11.63 15.58 -14.19
C TYR A 885 11.17 14.41 -15.05
N ASP A 886 11.59 14.40 -16.32
CA ASP A 886 11.23 13.37 -17.30
C ASP A 886 11.70 11.96 -16.90
N THR A 887 12.78 11.86 -16.11
CA THR A 887 13.24 10.59 -15.51
C THR A 887 12.20 9.94 -14.61
N SER A 888 11.27 10.73 -14.04
CA SER A 888 10.18 10.24 -13.19
C SER A 888 8.91 9.93 -13.98
N ALA A 889 8.78 10.37 -15.24
CA ALA A 889 7.52 10.32 -15.99
C ALA A 889 7.02 8.88 -16.21
N ALA A 890 7.93 7.97 -16.57
CA ALA A 890 7.59 6.55 -16.77
C ALA A 890 7.11 5.90 -15.48
N PHE A 891 7.81 6.13 -14.36
CA PHE A 891 7.40 5.62 -13.06
C PHE A 891 6.05 6.20 -12.62
N ALA A 892 5.84 7.51 -12.79
CA ALA A 892 4.57 8.16 -12.45
C ALA A 892 3.39 7.58 -13.24
N GLN A 893 3.58 7.29 -14.53
CA GLN A 893 2.54 6.68 -15.38
C GLN A 893 2.23 5.24 -14.98
N ILE A 894 3.27 4.41 -14.79
CA ILE A 894 3.10 3.02 -14.34
C ILE A 894 2.39 2.99 -12.99
N LEU A 895 2.83 3.82 -12.04
CA LEU A 895 2.22 3.93 -10.71
C LEU A 895 0.74 4.35 -10.79
N HIS A 896 0.43 5.36 -11.59
CA HIS A 896 -0.95 5.81 -11.81
C HIS A 896 -1.84 4.69 -12.37
N ASP A 897 -1.41 4.01 -13.42
CA ASP A 897 -2.22 3.00 -14.11
C ASP A 897 -2.41 1.75 -13.24
N THR A 898 -1.37 1.35 -12.51
CA THR A 898 -1.45 0.23 -11.57
C THR A 898 -2.37 0.55 -10.40
N MET A 899 -2.24 1.73 -9.78
CA MET A 899 -3.08 2.12 -8.64
C MET A 899 -4.55 2.29 -9.02
N THR A 900 -4.85 2.96 -10.12
CA THR A 900 -6.24 3.21 -10.55
C THR A 900 -6.95 1.92 -10.93
N THR A 901 -6.22 1.01 -11.59
CA THR A 901 -6.72 -0.33 -11.93
C THR A 901 -6.98 -1.15 -10.67
N ALA A 902 -6.00 -1.24 -9.76
CA ALA A 902 -6.13 -2.01 -8.52
C ALA A 902 -7.29 -1.49 -7.66
N LEU A 903 -7.37 -0.17 -7.44
CA LEU A 903 -8.33 0.42 -6.52
C LEU A 903 -9.70 0.68 -7.15
N GLY A 904 -9.87 0.48 -8.47
CA GLY A 904 -11.10 0.81 -9.19
C GLY A 904 -11.45 2.31 -9.13
N ARG A 905 -10.44 3.17 -8.98
CA ARG A 905 -10.61 4.62 -8.82
C ARG A 905 -10.60 5.34 -10.16
N GLN A 906 -11.22 6.51 -10.21
CA GLN A 906 -11.15 7.36 -11.39
C GLN A 906 -9.69 7.75 -11.68
N ALA A 907 -9.24 7.45 -12.90
CA ALA A 907 -7.94 7.86 -13.41
C ALA A 907 -7.92 9.36 -13.75
N ARG A 908 -7.00 10.11 -13.16
CA ARG A 908 -6.85 11.56 -13.39
C ARG A 908 -5.49 11.96 -13.99
N GLY A 909 -4.53 11.04 -14.01
CA GLY A 909 -3.31 11.10 -14.80
C GLY A 909 -2.01 11.19 -13.99
N ALA A 910 -0.91 10.93 -14.70
CA ALA A 910 0.43 11.33 -14.30
C ALA A 910 0.68 12.77 -14.79
N ILE A 911 0.87 13.71 -13.87
CA ILE A 911 0.84 15.15 -14.14
C ILE A 911 2.21 15.77 -13.80
N GLN A 912 2.82 16.44 -14.78
CA GLN A 912 4.03 17.21 -14.54
C GLN A 912 3.69 18.49 -13.77
N SER A 913 4.33 18.70 -12.63
CA SER A 913 4.13 19.84 -11.73
C SER A 913 5.42 20.19 -10.98
N THR A 914 5.39 21.22 -10.14
CA THR A 914 6.56 21.80 -9.46
C THR A 914 6.55 21.59 -7.94
N TYR A 915 5.83 20.58 -7.45
CA TYR A 915 5.84 20.21 -6.03
C TYR A 915 7.27 19.97 -5.55
N ARG A 916 7.63 20.56 -4.39
CA ARG A 916 9.03 20.54 -3.94
C ARG A 916 9.60 19.11 -3.81
N VAL A 917 8.79 18.18 -3.31
CA VAL A 917 9.19 16.76 -3.10
C VAL A 917 9.30 15.95 -4.40
N THR A 918 8.90 16.48 -5.56
CA THR A 918 9.10 15.80 -6.86
C THR A 918 10.36 16.29 -7.59
N ARG A 919 11.08 17.26 -7.02
CA ARG A 919 12.25 17.93 -7.62
C ARG A 919 13.59 17.27 -7.24
N MET A 920 13.58 16.01 -6.84
CA MET A 920 14.81 15.22 -6.65
C MET A 920 15.27 14.66 -8.01
N THR A 921 16.53 14.91 -8.35
CA THR A 921 17.11 14.48 -9.64
C THR A 921 17.79 13.12 -9.58
N PHE A 922 18.13 12.64 -8.37
CA PHE A 922 18.96 11.46 -8.17
C PHE A 922 18.19 10.13 -8.26
N CYS A 923 16.86 10.18 -8.37
CA CYS A 923 16.01 9.02 -8.60
C CYS A 923 14.65 9.45 -9.20
N PRO A 924 13.86 8.52 -9.76
CA PRO A 924 12.44 8.74 -9.99
C PRO A 924 11.73 9.14 -8.68
N SER A 925 11.16 10.34 -8.70
CA SER A 925 10.55 11.01 -7.55
C SER A 925 9.12 11.44 -7.88
N VAL A 926 8.16 10.97 -7.10
CA VAL A 926 6.72 11.20 -7.33
C VAL A 926 5.99 11.63 -6.06
N LEU A 927 4.89 12.36 -6.25
CA LEU A 927 3.90 12.64 -5.21
C LEU A 927 2.59 11.95 -5.61
N VAL A 928 2.03 11.17 -4.71
CA VAL A 928 0.84 10.34 -4.91
C VAL A 928 -0.34 11.01 -4.22
N GLU A 929 -1.31 11.49 -4.97
CA GLU A 929 -2.62 11.92 -4.45
C GLU A 929 -3.63 10.77 -4.63
N ASN A 930 -3.93 10.05 -3.54
CA ASN A 930 -4.73 8.82 -3.64
C ASN A 930 -6.22 9.09 -3.89
N GLY A 931 -6.75 10.18 -3.34
CA GLY A 931 -8.13 10.64 -3.45
C GLY A 931 -8.31 12.04 -2.88
N PHE A 932 -9.55 12.55 -2.80
CA PHE A 932 -9.86 13.88 -2.26
C PHE A 932 -10.46 13.77 -0.86
N MET A 933 -9.75 14.28 0.15
CA MET A 933 -10.19 14.25 1.56
C MET A 933 -11.59 14.83 1.80
N PRO A 934 -12.01 15.96 1.17
CA PRO A 934 -13.32 16.53 1.44
C PRO A 934 -14.48 15.75 0.81
N ASN A 935 -14.21 14.81 -0.11
CA ASN A 935 -15.25 13.96 -0.70
C ASN A 935 -15.72 12.93 0.34
N PRO A 936 -17.02 12.86 0.67
CA PRO A 936 -17.52 11.96 1.71
C PRO A 936 -17.21 10.47 1.45
N ALA A 937 -17.49 10.00 0.24
CA ALA A 937 -17.27 8.60 -0.12
C ALA A 937 -15.77 8.27 -0.18
N GLU A 938 -14.95 9.16 -0.76
CA GLU A 938 -13.52 8.91 -0.80
C GLU A 938 -12.88 8.94 0.59
N TYR A 939 -13.28 9.86 1.48
CA TYR A 939 -12.77 9.89 2.84
C TYR A 939 -12.94 8.56 3.57
N GLU A 940 -14.12 7.93 3.44
CA GLU A 940 -14.38 6.61 4.01
C GLU A 940 -13.44 5.55 3.43
N THR A 941 -13.24 5.54 2.10
CA THR A 941 -12.30 4.60 1.45
C THR A 941 -10.85 4.86 1.83
N LEU A 942 -10.45 6.12 1.99
CA LEU A 942 -9.08 6.48 2.38
C LEU A 942 -8.77 6.10 3.83
N CYS A 943 -9.80 6.05 4.69
CA CYS A 943 -9.70 5.57 6.07
C CYS A 943 -9.81 4.04 6.19
N ASP A 944 -10.18 3.33 5.13
CA ASP A 944 -10.37 1.88 5.17
C ASP A 944 -9.02 1.14 5.08
N SER A 945 -8.74 0.30 6.08
CA SER A 945 -7.47 -0.43 6.16
C SER A 945 -7.26 -1.38 4.99
N PHE A 946 -8.32 -1.94 4.43
CA PHE A 946 -8.21 -2.81 3.24
C PHE A 946 -7.82 -2.00 2.00
N THR A 947 -8.39 -0.82 1.81
CA THR A 947 -8.00 0.11 0.73
C THR A 947 -6.55 0.59 0.88
N ILE A 948 -6.09 0.86 2.11
CA ILE A 948 -4.68 1.18 2.39
C ILE A 948 -3.76 0.01 2.02
N PHE A 949 -4.11 -1.21 2.39
CA PHE A 949 -3.39 -2.43 2.02
C PHE A 949 -3.29 -2.60 0.50
N ARG A 950 -4.39 -2.39 -0.23
CA ARG A 950 -4.41 -2.45 -1.71
C ARG A 950 -3.57 -1.36 -2.35
N THR A 951 -3.56 -0.17 -1.76
CA THR A 951 -2.74 0.96 -2.21
C THR A 951 -1.25 0.62 -2.12
N ALA A 952 -0.82 0.09 -0.98
CA ALA A 952 0.56 -0.38 -0.78
C ALA A 952 0.97 -1.48 -1.78
N ASN A 953 0.06 -2.40 -2.08
CA ASN A 953 0.32 -3.48 -3.03
C ASN A 953 0.51 -2.92 -4.45
N ALA A 954 -0.35 -1.99 -4.85
CA ALA A 954 -0.27 -1.33 -6.14
C ALA A 954 1.04 -0.56 -6.32
N VAL A 955 1.48 0.16 -5.27
CA VAL A 955 2.78 0.85 -5.26
C VAL A 955 3.92 -0.15 -5.45
N THR A 956 3.88 -1.27 -4.74
CA THR A 956 4.90 -2.31 -4.78
C THR A 956 5.04 -2.93 -6.18
N LEU A 957 3.92 -3.27 -6.83
CA LEU A 957 3.93 -3.77 -8.22
C LEU A 957 4.46 -2.72 -9.19
N ALA A 958 4.02 -1.47 -9.07
CA ALA A 958 4.48 -0.41 -9.95
C ALA A 958 6.01 -0.22 -9.90
N ILE A 959 6.63 -0.39 -8.73
CA ILE A 959 8.09 -0.36 -8.59
C ILE A 959 8.74 -1.51 -9.37
N ILE A 960 8.26 -2.74 -9.18
CA ILE A 960 8.79 -3.92 -9.90
C ILE A 960 8.67 -3.72 -11.42
N ASP A 961 7.49 -3.32 -11.90
CA ASP A 961 7.22 -3.10 -13.32
C ASP A 961 8.11 -2.00 -13.91
N THR A 962 8.39 -0.95 -13.12
CA THR A 962 9.27 0.13 -13.56
C THR A 962 10.71 -0.36 -13.70
N ILE A 963 11.21 -1.17 -12.76
CA ILE A 963 12.56 -1.76 -12.85
C ILE A 963 12.66 -2.71 -14.06
N GLN A 964 11.62 -3.51 -14.31
CA GLN A 964 11.57 -4.40 -15.47
C GLN A 964 11.52 -3.63 -16.79
N ALA A 965 10.77 -2.55 -16.86
CA ALA A 965 10.67 -1.73 -18.07
C ALA A 965 11.97 -0.97 -18.40
N ALA A 966 12.85 -0.77 -17.40
CA ALA A 966 14.09 -0.02 -17.53
C ALA A 966 15.30 -0.87 -17.95
N ASN A 967 15.26 -2.20 -17.74
CA ASN A 967 16.34 -3.15 -18.03
C ASN A 967 16.00 -4.04 -19.23
#